data_AF-A0A5N5XDZ3-F1
#
_entry.id   AF-A0A5N5XDZ3-F1
#
_cell.length_a   1.000
_cell.length_b   1.000
_cell.length_c   1.000
_cell.angle_alpha   90.00
_cell.angle_beta   90.00
_cell.angle_gamma   90.00
#
_symmetry.space_group_name_H-M   'P 1'
#
loop_
_entity.id
_entity.type
_entity.pdbx_description
1 polymer ?
#
loop_
_entity_poly.entity_id
_entity_poly.type
_entity_poly.pdbx_seq_one_letter_code
_entity_poly.pdbx_strand_id
1 'polypeptide(L)'
;MIIVSDIVTLEQRGKYQGILGASLGLGNVIGPFLAAVFIMKSTWRGFFWLISPLSACSIVVGYFLIPNNARKTSFRKNLKRIDFYGTVASSIGIIFLLIPISGGGSYFQWDSALLISMLVIGTCSLIVFVFIEWKVATLPMLPIIMFKNKVICTLFLQSFLLGAVYQAYLYYLPLYYQNARGWSPIVSAALTTPMVACQSLASICSGQYISRRKRYGEVIWAGFGLWTLGAGLMLLFKEHTSPGVIAVIVLIVGIGVGFVFQPTLVAFQAHATKSHRAVIISNRNFFRCLGGACGLAVSAAILQATLKSNLPEGYQNLAHSSYSLPSRSGVSDAEWAQIVTAYAKASRGVFILQVPLIGICFLACIFIRDRGLERPKELGEGAEEQKKQSEGGGQEERLYSVTMSTLSAPIAKRPGLHVIRPRYTRALEERIEYLESQLKSGRTTNSASGNVANSIAAFLSPQNQETVQGGPTTGIDHNAIGDLVGFLALNSLEAPAYVGSSSGVSLAANLGEMVQATVWNQVMAPSRGPENAQNNASGPNSNNVSMGLPLQPYSTRNTGDRSRPLRMEELLAKSAEPPNDEMGSRIMNAYLTRLHTRYPFLDRQELWRLHEARWRLAKTKREELSKAEKFGIFQLYIVYAIGATFLQLSERYSYIPPERFYMTALQQVSAMCEARSIDNIKAMTLLVVYHLRSASSQGMWYMIGLAMRTAIDLGLHRKANEANLDPFTAQLRRRLFWTVYYLERVVSMSLGRPFSIADRNIDLPLPLDVDDDVRDPHLLNANQQTNRPTTMTFALYLIQIRRIDSRVQHKIYRADRPLHSLRSKMDRLFLELEEWKQSALLRFSGSDFDYGMLHYNRALRLLIQPFLPSLPLSDPYYHICLRAAGDICQTHKKLHQTLEYGHSFLAVQTVFMAGITLLYALWTHTSEVWSVQMSNDIRACSTVLFVMGERASWVKKYRDAFELLVNTAMEKLEGSDAAKKVGMAELMTAQHGGANLHNATGIFREYPATEPDVPDVNPAQTDPTTQDHGVRMAFQLAPWIDLEEDSPFWMPDFETLESLSGNLWSGGDPAPFDPL
;
A
#
# COMPACT_ATOMS: atom_id res chain seq x y z
N MET A 1 -4.65 -1.64 26.53
CA MET A 1 -4.55 -2.24 27.89
C MET A 1 -3.92 -1.30 28.91
N ILE A 2 -2.74 -0.69 28.64
CA ILE A 2 -2.09 0.26 29.56
C ILE A 2 -2.97 1.51 29.79
N ILE A 3 -3.47 2.12 28.72
CA ILE A 3 -4.38 3.29 28.78
C ILE A 3 -5.59 3.03 29.68
N VAL A 4 -6.25 1.87 29.51
CA VAL A 4 -7.38 1.47 30.37
C VAL A 4 -6.97 1.34 31.84
N SER A 5 -5.74 0.91 32.10
CA SER A 5 -5.20 0.78 33.45
C SER A 5 -4.86 2.13 34.11
N ASP A 6 -4.76 3.20 33.33
CA ASP A 6 -4.50 4.56 33.81
C ASP A 6 -5.80 5.36 33.99
N ILE A 7 -6.79 5.14 33.12
CA ILE A 7 -8.07 5.86 33.12
C ILE A 7 -9.09 5.20 34.07
N VAL A 8 -9.07 3.87 34.22
CA VAL A 8 -10.13 3.11 34.90
C VAL A 8 -9.69 2.57 36.27
N THR A 9 -10.58 2.66 37.26
CA THR A 9 -10.38 2.11 38.61
C THR A 9 -10.26 0.58 38.59
N LEU A 10 -9.58 -0.01 39.58
CA LEU A 10 -9.28 -1.46 39.56
C LEU A 10 -10.56 -2.31 39.56
N GLU A 11 -11.62 -1.85 40.23
CA GLU A 11 -12.92 -2.53 40.29
C GLU A 11 -13.64 -2.57 38.94
N GLN A 12 -13.54 -1.50 38.15
CA GLN A 12 -14.20 -1.41 36.83
C GLN A 12 -13.40 -2.11 35.73
N ARG A 13 -12.14 -2.47 35.96
CA ARG A 13 -11.29 -3.06 34.91
C ARG A 13 -11.77 -4.41 34.43
N GLY A 14 -12.42 -5.22 35.26
CA GLY A 14 -13.03 -6.47 34.80
C GLY A 14 -13.94 -6.22 33.60
N LYS A 15 -14.87 -5.26 33.72
CA LYS A 15 -15.82 -4.86 32.67
C LYS A 15 -15.11 -4.40 31.39
N TYR A 16 -14.18 -3.45 31.49
CA TYR A 16 -13.51 -2.89 30.31
C TYR A 16 -12.53 -3.88 29.65
N GLN A 17 -11.82 -4.69 30.43
CA GLN A 17 -10.96 -5.74 29.86
C GLN A 17 -11.79 -6.84 29.20
N GLY A 18 -12.96 -7.18 29.76
CA GLY A 18 -13.91 -8.10 29.15
C GLY A 18 -14.37 -7.64 27.75
N ILE A 19 -14.70 -6.35 27.61
CA ILE A 19 -15.05 -5.72 26.31
C ILE A 19 -13.86 -5.78 25.35
N LEU A 20 -12.65 -5.41 25.79
CA LEU A 20 -11.45 -5.51 24.95
C LEU A 20 -11.13 -6.94 24.53
N GLY A 21 -11.37 -7.92 25.41
CA GLY A 21 -11.25 -9.34 25.09
C GLY A 21 -12.27 -9.79 24.04
N ALA A 22 -13.49 -9.26 24.08
CA ALA A 22 -14.49 -9.51 23.05
C ALA A 22 -14.11 -8.89 21.70
N SER A 23 -13.55 -7.68 21.68
CA SER A 23 -13.04 -7.08 20.44
C SER A 23 -11.90 -7.89 19.82
N LEU A 24 -10.99 -8.40 20.66
CA LEU A 24 -9.92 -9.31 20.22
C LEU A 24 -10.48 -10.62 19.65
N GLY A 25 -11.47 -11.20 20.32
CA GLY A 25 -12.17 -12.37 19.81
C GLY A 25 -12.87 -12.08 18.47
N LEU A 26 -13.62 -10.98 18.36
CA LEU A 26 -14.26 -10.61 17.10
C LEU A 26 -13.25 -10.46 15.95
N GLY A 27 -12.08 -9.85 16.22
CA GLY A 27 -10.98 -9.79 15.25
C GLY A 27 -10.47 -11.18 14.83
N ASN A 28 -10.36 -12.11 15.76
CA ASN A 28 -9.98 -13.50 15.48
C ASN A 28 -11.08 -14.30 14.73
N VAL A 29 -12.35 -13.85 14.75
CA VAL A 29 -13.40 -14.38 13.85
C VAL A 29 -13.26 -13.76 12.47
N ILE A 30 -13.28 -12.44 12.37
CA ILE A 30 -13.33 -11.74 11.08
C ILE A 30 -12.05 -11.96 10.26
N GLY A 31 -10.89 -12.03 10.92
CA GLY A 31 -9.58 -12.19 10.30
C GLY A 31 -9.48 -13.40 9.36
N PRO A 32 -9.73 -14.65 9.83
CA PRO A 32 -9.71 -15.84 8.98
C PRO A 32 -10.70 -15.80 7.80
N PHE A 33 -11.89 -15.21 7.97
CA PHE A 33 -12.84 -15.08 6.86
C PHE A 33 -12.35 -14.08 5.81
N LEU A 34 -11.86 -12.91 6.23
CA LEU A 34 -11.24 -11.95 5.33
C LEU A 34 -10.04 -12.58 4.62
N ALA A 35 -9.15 -13.25 5.35
CA ALA A 35 -7.99 -13.93 4.78
C ALA A 35 -8.40 -15.02 3.78
N ALA A 36 -9.42 -15.83 4.08
CA ALA A 36 -9.94 -16.84 3.17
C ALA A 36 -10.52 -16.21 1.89
N VAL A 37 -11.30 -15.13 2.02
CA VAL A 37 -11.83 -14.38 0.86
C VAL A 37 -10.70 -13.80 0.03
N PHE A 38 -9.69 -13.18 0.65
CA PHE A 38 -8.52 -12.67 -0.07
C PHE A 38 -7.71 -13.78 -0.74
N ILE A 39 -7.58 -14.97 -0.14
CA ILE A 39 -6.88 -16.11 -0.77
C ILE A 39 -7.70 -16.70 -1.92
N MET A 40 -9.03 -16.72 -1.81
CA MET A 40 -9.91 -17.30 -2.83
C MET A 40 -10.24 -16.35 -3.99
N LYS A 41 -10.25 -15.03 -3.74
CA LYS A 41 -10.70 -14.01 -4.70
C LYS A 41 -9.62 -12.98 -5.06
N SER A 42 -8.48 -12.98 -4.38
CA SER A 42 -7.39 -12.01 -4.56
C SER A 42 -6.05 -12.67 -4.23
N THR A 43 -5.05 -11.89 -3.84
CA THR A 43 -3.78 -12.40 -3.32
C THR A 43 -3.74 -12.29 -1.80
N TRP A 44 -3.01 -13.20 -1.13
CA TRP A 44 -2.76 -13.14 0.31
C TRP A 44 -2.16 -11.80 0.77
N ARG A 45 -1.47 -11.06 -0.12
CA ARG A 45 -0.90 -9.73 0.14
C ARG A 45 -1.99 -8.67 0.38
N GLY A 46 -3.14 -8.80 -0.28
CA GLY A 46 -4.29 -7.89 -0.12
C GLY A 46 -4.82 -7.85 1.32
N PHE A 47 -4.83 -9.00 2.00
CA PHE A 47 -5.18 -9.07 3.42
C PHE A 47 -4.24 -8.23 4.30
N PHE A 48 -2.92 -8.25 4.03
CA PHE A 48 -1.96 -7.43 4.76
C PHE A 48 -2.09 -5.94 4.45
N TRP A 49 -2.43 -5.58 3.22
CA TRP A 49 -2.68 -4.19 2.86
C TRP A 49 -3.92 -3.61 3.49
N LEU A 50 -4.95 -4.42 3.75
CA LEU A 50 -6.14 -3.99 4.49
C LEU A 50 -5.81 -3.58 5.94
N ILE A 51 -4.78 -4.18 6.56
CA ILE A 51 -4.37 -3.87 7.94
C ILE A 51 -3.81 -2.45 8.06
N SER A 52 -3.10 -1.95 7.04
CA SER A 52 -2.48 -0.62 7.03
C SER A 52 -3.47 0.56 7.16
N PRO A 53 -4.52 0.70 6.32
CA PRO A 53 -5.51 1.76 6.47
C PRO A 53 -6.31 1.61 7.77
N LEU A 54 -6.65 0.38 8.20
CA LEU A 54 -7.30 0.15 9.49
C LEU A 54 -6.44 0.63 10.67
N SER A 55 -5.12 0.45 10.57
CA SER A 55 -4.15 0.96 11.54
C SER A 55 -4.07 2.49 11.52
N ALA A 56 -4.05 3.10 10.33
CA ALA A 56 -4.08 4.55 10.18
C ALA A 56 -5.36 5.17 10.78
N CYS A 57 -6.52 4.58 10.49
CA CYS A 57 -7.80 4.98 11.10
C CYS A 57 -7.75 4.88 12.63
N SER A 58 -7.18 3.79 13.16
CA SER A 58 -7.03 3.61 14.62
C SER A 58 -6.15 4.68 15.26
N ILE A 59 -5.10 5.13 14.56
CA ILE A 59 -4.21 6.23 15.01
C ILE A 59 -4.98 7.56 15.02
N VAL A 60 -5.72 7.86 13.96
CA VAL A 60 -6.50 9.11 13.85
C VAL A 60 -7.57 9.16 14.94
N VAL A 61 -8.33 8.09 15.12
CA VAL A 61 -9.33 7.96 16.20
C VAL A 61 -8.65 8.11 17.55
N GLY A 62 -7.51 7.45 17.77
CA GLY A 62 -6.74 7.57 19.01
C GLY A 62 -6.27 9.00 19.30
N TYR A 63 -5.82 9.74 18.28
CA TYR A 63 -5.34 11.11 18.42
C TYR A 63 -6.43 12.07 18.90
N PHE A 64 -7.65 11.93 18.40
CA PHE A 64 -8.76 12.83 18.75
C PHE A 64 -9.49 12.44 20.04
N LEU A 65 -9.59 11.14 20.36
CA LEU A 65 -10.41 10.64 21.47
C LEU A 65 -9.64 10.38 22.77
N ILE A 66 -8.33 10.17 22.74
CA ILE A 66 -7.56 9.84 23.95
C ILE A 66 -7.10 11.14 24.63
N PRO A 67 -7.49 11.41 25.90
CA PRO A 67 -7.10 12.63 26.60
C PRO A 67 -5.58 12.71 26.77
N ASN A 68 -4.98 13.84 26.40
CA ASN A 68 -3.54 14.05 26.54
C ASN A 68 -3.17 14.42 27.99
N ASN A 69 -3.15 13.41 28.87
CA ASN A 69 -2.76 13.54 30.28
C ASN A 69 -1.24 13.36 30.49
N ALA A 70 -0.43 13.34 29.43
CA ALA A 70 1.00 13.16 29.54
C ALA A 70 1.68 14.42 30.10
N ARG A 71 2.46 14.28 31.19
CA ARG A 71 3.28 15.38 31.71
C ARG A 71 4.23 15.85 30.62
N LYS A 72 4.21 17.16 30.33
CA LYS A 72 5.11 17.83 29.39
C LYS A 72 6.55 17.88 29.93
N THR A 73 7.22 16.74 30.06
CA THR A 73 8.67 16.69 30.28
C THR A 73 9.40 16.78 28.95
N SER A 74 10.55 17.46 28.93
CA SER A 74 11.40 17.58 27.74
C SER A 74 11.72 16.21 27.15
N PHE A 75 11.49 16.02 25.85
CA PHE A 75 11.69 14.78 25.10
C PHE A 75 13.05 14.12 25.37
N ARG A 76 14.12 14.93 25.45
CA ARG A 76 15.50 14.46 25.72
C ARG A 76 15.67 13.84 27.11
N LYS A 77 14.95 14.34 28.12
CA LYS A 77 14.96 13.75 29.47
C LYS A 77 14.19 12.43 29.52
N ASN A 78 13.13 12.30 28.73
CA ASN A 78 12.38 11.05 28.61
C ASN A 78 13.19 9.99 27.83
N LEU A 79 13.91 10.38 26.77
CA LEU A 79 14.75 9.46 25.99
C LEU A 79 15.90 8.87 26.81
N LYS A 80 16.56 9.68 27.66
CA LYS A 80 17.63 9.20 28.56
C LYS A 80 17.17 8.20 29.63
N ARG A 81 15.87 8.07 29.86
CA ARG A 81 15.27 7.16 30.85
C ARG A 81 14.96 5.77 30.29
N ILE A 82 15.13 5.56 28.98
CA ILE A 82 14.88 4.27 28.32
C ILE A 82 16.08 3.35 28.52
N ASP A 83 15.83 2.09 28.89
CA ASP A 83 16.85 1.06 28.99
C ASP A 83 17.22 0.48 27.61
N PHE A 84 18.08 1.20 26.88
CA PHE A 84 18.56 0.76 25.58
C PHE A 84 19.46 -0.48 25.66
N TYR A 85 20.27 -0.61 26.71
CA TYR A 85 21.17 -1.75 26.88
C TYR A 85 20.38 -3.03 27.11
N GLY A 86 19.37 -2.99 27.99
CA GLY A 86 18.46 -4.11 28.22
C GLY A 86 17.63 -4.44 26.99
N THR A 87 17.14 -3.42 26.26
CA THR A 87 16.38 -3.63 25.02
C THR A 87 17.21 -4.35 23.94
N VAL A 88 18.47 -3.94 23.74
CA VAL A 88 19.35 -4.56 22.73
C VAL A 88 19.76 -5.97 23.14
N ALA A 89 20.18 -6.17 24.40
CA ALA A 89 20.59 -7.47 24.91
C ALA A 89 19.42 -8.48 24.89
N SER A 90 18.23 -8.10 25.34
CA SER A 90 17.05 -8.96 25.26
C SER A 90 16.68 -9.30 23.81
N SER A 91 16.71 -8.32 22.90
CA SER A 91 16.39 -8.54 21.48
C SER A 91 17.34 -9.54 20.83
N ILE A 92 18.66 -9.40 21.04
CA ILE A 92 19.66 -10.37 20.57
C ILE A 92 19.39 -11.74 21.20
N GLY A 93 19.25 -11.80 22.52
CA GLY A 93 18.97 -13.05 23.23
C GLY A 93 17.78 -13.82 22.68
N ILE A 94 16.65 -13.13 22.49
CA ILE A 94 15.40 -13.75 22.02
C ILE A 94 15.48 -14.16 20.56
N ILE A 95 16.00 -13.30 19.67
CA ILE A 95 16.09 -13.61 18.22
C ILE A 95 17.00 -14.82 18.00
N PHE A 96 18.18 -14.82 18.64
CA PHE A 96 19.17 -15.88 18.48
C PHE A 96 18.78 -17.19 19.19
N LEU A 97 17.82 -17.19 20.12
CA LEU A 97 17.21 -18.41 20.65
C LEU A 97 16.05 -18.91 19.79
N LEU A 98 15.12 -18.03 19.39
CA LEU A 98 13.91 -18.43 18.67
C LEU A 98 14.19 -18.94 17.26
N ILE A 99 15.14 -18.35 16.51
CA ILE A 99 15.45 -18.79 15.14
C ILE A 99 15.95 -20.25 15.12
N PRO A 100 16.99 -20.62 15.89
CA PRO A 100 17.42 -22.02 15.99
C PRO A 100 16.34 -22.98 16.45
N ILE A 101 15.57 -22.60 17.49
CA ILE A 101 14.50 -23.46 18.04
C ILE A 101 13.41 -23.69 17.00
N SER A 102 13.09 -22.67 16.18
CA SER A 102 12.07 -22.77 15.12
C SER A 102 12.55 -23.53 13.88
N GLY A 103 13.86 -23.60 13.61
CA GLY A 103 14.42 -24.21 12.40
C GLY A 103 15.25 -25.49 12.63
N GLY A 104 15.44 -25.89 13.89
CA GLY A 104 16.24 -27.06 14.27
C GLY A 104 15.61 -28.36 13.79
N GLY A 105 16.38 -29.14 13.03
CA GLY A 105 15.95 -30.41 12.43
C GLY A 105 15.28 -30.30 11.06
N SER A 106 14.93 -29.08 10.60
CA SER A 106 14.31 -28.83 9.29
C SER A 106 15.24 -28.09 8.32
N TYR A 107 15.68 -26.89 8.69
CA TYR A 107 16.61 -26.07 7.90
C TYR A 107 18.03 -26.04 8.48
N PHE A 108 18.15 -26.22 9.80
CA PHE A 108 19.43 -26.33 10.50
C PHE A 108 19.57 -27.74 11.07
N GLN A 109 20.66 -28.43 10.76
CA GLN A 109 20.98 -29.66 11.49
C GLN A 109 21.37 -29.31 12.94
N TRP A 110 20.98 -30.15 13.89
CA TRP A 110 21.18 -29.91 15.33
C TRP A 110 22.66 -29.84 15.73
N ASP A 111 23.53 -30.45 14.95
CA ASP A 111 24.99 -30.45 15.07
C ASP A 111 25.68 -29.27 14.34
N SER A 112 24.93 -28.43 13.63
CA SER A 112 25.49 -27.31 12.89
C SER A 112 26.13 -26.27 13.82
N ALA A 113 27.38 -25.89 13.51
CA ALA A 113 28.10 -24.84 14.23
C ALA A 113 27.34 -23.50 14.24
N LEU A 114 26.57 -23.20 13.18
CA LEU A 114 25.73 -22.01 13.12
C LEU A 114 24.58 -22.07 14.13
N LEU A 115 23.92 -23.22 14.24
CA LEU A 115 22.83 -23.43 15.20
C LEU A 115 23.34 -23.30 16.64
N ILE A 116 24.45 -23.98 16.95
CA ILE A 116 25.05 -23.97 18.29
C ILE A 116 25.54 -22.58 18.66
N SER A 117 26.22 -21.88 17.75
CA SER A 117 26.70 -20.51 18.00
C SER A 117 25.54 -19.54 18.25
N MET A 118 24.42 -19.65 17.52
CA MET A 118 23.25 -18.82 17.77
C MET A 118 22.63 -19.11 19.15
N LEU A 119 22.50 -20.38 19.55
CA LEU A 119 22.00 -20.75 20.88
C LEU A 119 22.92 -20.24 22.00
N VAL A 120 24.24 -20.35 21.83
CA VAL A 120 25.23 -19.87 22.81
C VAL A 120 25.20 -18.36 22.91
N ILE A 121 25.25 -17.63 21.78
CA ILE A 121 25.19 -16.16 21.76
C ILE A 121 23.87 -15.69 22.37
N GLY A 122 22.75 -16.32 22.01
CA GLY A 122 21.43 -15.99 22.54
C GLY A 122 21.37 -16.19 24.06
N THR A 123 21.86 -17.33 24.55
CA THR A 123 21.90 -17.65 25.99
C THR A 123 22.81 -16.69 26.75
N CYS A 124 24.03 -16.45 26.27
CA CYS A 124 24.95 -15.47 26.85
C CYS A 124 24.35 -14.06 26.88
N SER A 125 23.67 -13.65 25.81
CA SER A 125 23.02 -12.34 25.72
C SER A 125 21.84 -12.21 26.70
N LEU A 126 21.07 -13.28 26.94
CA LEU A 126 20.05 -13.30 28.00
C LEU A 126 20.65 -13.22 29.41
N ILE A 127 21.79 -13.87 29.67
CA ILE A 127 22.50 -13.75 30.95
C ILE A 127 22.95 -12.30 31.16
N VAL A 128 23.53 -11.68 30.12
CA VAL A 128 23.91 -10.27 30.13
C VAL A 128 22.70 -9.36 30.35
N PHE A 129 21.56 -9.64 29.70
CA PHE A 129 20.30 -8.93 29.93
C PHE A 129 19.86 -8.99 31.40
N VAL A 130 19.86 -10.17 32.01
CA VAL A 130 19.52 -10.31 33.45
C VAL A 130 20.48 -9.51 34.33
N PHE A 131 21.77 -9.49 34.00
CA PHE A 131 22.76 -8.70 34.74
C PHE A 131 22.52 -7.19 34.59
N ILE A 132 22.22 -6.71 33.37
CA ILE A 132 21.90 -5.30 33.09
C ILE A 132 20.66 -4.87 33.89
N GLU A 133 19.59 -5.66 33.84
CA GLU A 133 18.34 -5.41 34.56
C GLU A 133 18.52 -5.45 36.08
N TRP A 134 19.47 -6.26 36.57
CA TRP A 134 19.76 -6.35 38.01
C TRP A 134 20.56 -5.17 38.55
N LYS A 135 21.56 -4.69 37.79
CA LYS A 135 22.62 -3.81 38.33
C LYS A 135 22.80 -2.48 37.59
N VAL A 136 22.42 -2.39 36.32
CA VAL A 136 22.78 -1.26 35.44
C VAL A 136 21.56 -0.37 35.13
N ALA A 137 20.40 -0.98 34.90
CA ALA A 137 19.21 -0.28 34.47
C ALA A 137 18.62 0.61 35.60
N THR A 138 18.46 1.91 35.32
CA THR A 138 17.82 2.86 36.25
C THR A 138 16.29 2.70 36.27
N LEU A 139 15.71 2.33 35.13
CA LEU A 139 14.29 1.96 34.97
C LEU A 139 14.22 0.61 34.23
N PRO A 140 14.39 -0.52 34.95
CA PRO A 140 14.44 -1.85 34.36
C PRO A 140 13.15 -2.20 33.61
N MET A 141 13.27 -2.83 32.43
CA MET A 141 12.13 -3.36 31.69
C MET A 141 11.51 -4.57 32.39
N LEU A 142 12.34 -5.34 33.09
CA LEU A 142 11.94 -6.53 33.85
C LEU A 142 12.48 -6.45 35.29
N PRO A 143 11.84 -5.64 36.17
CA PRO A 143 12.31 -5.46 37.54
C PRO A 143 12.28 -6.77 38.33
N ILE A 144 13.47 -7.24 38.76
CA ILE A 144 13.65 -8.52 39.46
C ILE A 144 12.83 -8.59 40.76
N ILE A 145 12.55 -7.44 41.38
CA ILE A 145 11.72 -7.35 42.59
C ILE A 145 10.32 -7.93 42.40
N MET A 146 9.78 -7.95 41.17
CA MET A 146 8.48 -8.55 40.87
C MET A 146 8.49 -10.08 41.05
N PHE A 147 9.62 -10.74 40.82
CA PHE A 147 9.76 -12.19 40.96
C PHE A 147 9.86 -12.66 42.41
N LYS A 148 9.97 -11.73 43.38
CA LYS A 148 9.83 -12.10 44.80
C LYS A 148 8.41 -12.54 45.15
N ASN A 149 7.40 -12.05 44.41
CA ASN A 149 6.02 -12.45 44.62
C ASN A 149 5.71 -13.75 43.87
N LYS A 150 5.57 -14.85 44.61
CA LYS A 150 5.27 -16.18 44.05
C LYS A 150 4.05 -16.19 43.13
N VAL A 151 3.00 -15.40 43.44
CA VAL A 151 1.79 -15.33 42.61
C VAL A 151 2.08 -14.70 41.25
N ILE A 152 2.91 -13.65 41.21
CA ILE A 152 3.31 -13.01 39.95
C ILE A 152 4.13 -13.98 39.09
N CYS A 153 5.04 -14.76 39.69
CA CYS A 153 5.79 -15.80 38.99
C CYS A 153 4.86 -16.87 38.39
N THR A 154 3.88 -17.34 39.17
CA THR A 154 2.86 -18.29 38.70
C THR A 154 2.07 -17.73 37.53
N LEU A 155 1.62 -16.47 37.62
CA LEU A 155 0.88 -15.81 36.55
C LEU A 155 1.74 -15.59 35.28
N PHE A 156 3.05 -15.36 35.42
CA PHE A 156 3.97 -15.29 34.27
C PHE A 156 4.14 -16.65 33.59
N LEU A 157 4.33 -17.72 34.38
CA LEU A 157 4.37 -19.09 33.85
C LEU A 157 3.08 -19.43 33.12
N GLN A 158 1.92 -19.14 33.72
CA GLN A 158 0.62 -19.35 33.09
C GLN A 158 0.47 -18.52 31.81
N SER A 159 0.96 -17.28 31.78
CA SER A 159 0.89 -16.44 30.57
C SER A 159 1.73 -17.00 29.43
N PHE A 160 2.92 -17.51 29.74
CA PHE A 160 3.78 -18.19 28.78
C PHE A 160 3.11 -19.45 28.21
N LEU A 161 2.65 -20.35 29.07
CA LEU A 161 2.00 -21.60 28.66
C LEU A 161 0.67 -21.36 27.94
N LEU A 162 -0.14 -20.41 28.39
CA LEU A 162 -1.35 -19.95 27.70
C LEU A 162 -1.01 -19.48 26.29
N GLY A 163 0.05 -18.68 26.15
CA GLY A 163 0.54 -18.24 24.85
C GLY A 163 0.91 -19.39 23.93
N ALA A 164 1.67 -20.37 24.45
CA ALA A 164 2.09 -21.56 23.71
C ALA A 164 0.91 -22.36 23.17
N VAL A 165 -0.07 -22.66 24.03
CA VAL A 165 -1.24 -23.48 23.67
C VAL A 165 -2.19 -22.71 22.76
N TYR A 166 -2.50 -21.45 23.08
CA TYR A 166 -3.46 -20.67 22.31
C TYR A 166 -3.00 -20.44 20.87
N GLN A 167 -1.72 -20.09 20.70
CA GLN A 167 -1.17 -19.85 19.37
C GLN A 167 -1.08 -21.16 18.56
N ALA A 168 -0.76 -22.29 19.20
CA ALA A 168 -0.80 -23.60 18.56
C ALA A 168 -2.22 -23.95 18.06
N TYR A 169 -3.28 -23.67 18.83
CA TYR A 169 -4.65 -23.90 18.36
C TYR A 169 -5.07 -23.02 17.20
N LEU A 170 -4.74 -21.72 17.22
CA LEU A 170 -5.04 -20.83 16.09
C LEU A 170 -4.32 -21.26 14.80
N TYR A 171 -3.23 -22.02 14.91
CA TYR A 171 -2.40 -22.43 13.79
C TYR A 171 -2.69 -23.85 13.27
N TYR A 172 -2.66 -24.84 14.17
CA TYR A 172 -2.73 -26.25 13.80
C TYR A 172 -4.17 -26.77 13.67
N LEU A 173 -5.16 -26.08 14.24
CA LEU A 173 -6.56 -26.46 14.06
C LEU A 173 -7.03 -26.20 12.60
N PRO A 174 -6.77 -25.03 11.99
CA PRO A 174 -7.01 -24.84 10.56
C PRO A 174 -6.17 -25.75 9.66
N LEU A 175 -4.95 -26.11 10.08
CA LEU A 175 -4.08 -27.02 9.33
C LEU A 175 -4.66 -28.45 9.32
N TYR A 176 -5.21 -28.91 10.44
CA TYR A 176 -5.94 -30.18 10.52
C TYR A 176 -7.18 -30.18 9.61
N TYR A 177 -7.97 -29.09 9.63
CA TYR A 177 -9.15 -28.97 8.76
C TYR A 177 -8.80 -28.98 7.26
N GLN A 178 -7.68 -28.39 6.88
CA GLN A 178 -7.29 -28.31 5.47
C GLN A 178 -6.53 -29.56 5.02
N ASN A 179 -5.51 -29.99 5.75
CA ASN A 179 -4.61 -31.05 5.29
C ASN A 179 -5.09 -32.45 5.65
N ALA A 180 -5.70 -32.64 6.81
CA ALA A 180 -6.20 -33.96 7.24
C ALA A 180 -7.66 -34.18 6.88
N ARG A 181 -8.46 -33.12 6.68
CA ARG A 181 -9.89 -33.24 6.32
C ARG A 181 -10.20 -32.82 4.89
N GLY A 182 -9.28 -32.15 4.19
CA GLY A 182 -9.49 -31.68 2.83
C GLY A 182 -10.56 -30.59 2.71
N TRP A 183 -10.92 -29.92 3.82
CA TRP A 183 -11.93 -28.87 3.81
C TRP A 183 -11.35 -27.56 3.28
N SER A 184 -12.20 -26.80 2.57
CA SER A 184 -11.78 -25.52 2.00
C SER A 184 -11.43 -24.50 3.10
N PRO A 185 -10.60 -23.48 2.79
CA PRO A 185 -10.21 -22.45 3.75
C PRO A 185 -11.40 -21.73 4.41
N ILE A 186 -12.50 -21.54 3.67
CA ILE A 186 -13.71 -20.89 4.20
C ILE A 186 -14.45 -21.78 5.22
N VAL A 187 -14.50 -23.10 4.99
CA VAL A 187 -15.10 -24.05 5.94
C VAL A 187 -14.24 -24.18 7.20
N SER A 188 -12.92 -24.19 7.02
CA SER A 188 -11.95 -24.16 8.13
C SER A 188 -12.11 -22.92 9.01
N ALA A 189 -12.30 -21.74 8.40
CA ALA A 189 -12.62 -20.50 9.12
C ALA A 189 -13.97 -20.61 9.85
N ALA A 190 -15.00 -21.13 9.19
CA ALA A 190 -16.32 -21.31 9.79
C ALA A 190 -16.30 -22.21 11.04
N LEU A 191 -15.56 -23.32 11.01
CA LEU A 191 -15.43 -24.24 12.15
C LEU A 191 -14.56 -23.72 13.29
N THR A 192 -13.80 -22.64 13.06
CA THR A 192 -13.04 -21.95 14.11
C THR A 192 -13.90 -20.91 14.84
N THR A 193 -14.98 -20.41 14.20
CA THR A 193 -15.91 -19.41 14.77
C THR A 193 -16.47 -19.79 16.14
N PRO A 194 -16.95 -21.02 16.41
CA PRO A 194 -17.50 -21.38 17.72
C PRO A 194 -16.52 -21.15 18.87
N MET A 195 -15.22 -21.42 18.65
CA MET A 195 -14.16 -21.15 19.63
C MET A 195 -14.17 -19.68 20.02
N VAL A 196 -14.12 -18.82 19.01
CA VAL A 196 -13.78 -17.43 19.19
C VAL A 196 -15.03 -16.62 19.59
N ALA A 197 -16.20 -16.98 19.08
CA ALA A 197 -17.47 -16.44 19.52
C ALA A 197 -17.71 -16.72 21.01
N CYS A 198 -17.50 -17.97 21.45
CA CYS A 198 -17.69 -18.33 22.85
C CYS A 198 -16.59 -17.77 23.76
N GLN A 199 -15.36 -17.65 23.25
CA GLN A 199 -14.30 -16.89 23.91
C GLN A 199 -14.72 -15.44 24.18
N SER A 200 -15.30 -14.74 23.19
CA SER A 200 -15.76 -13.36 23.35
C SER A 200 -16.87 -13.25 24.40
N LEU A 201 -17.88 -14.12 24.32
CA LEU A 201 -18.99 -14.14 25.27
C LEU A 201 -18.51 -14.46 26.69
N ALA A 202 -17.66 -15.47 26.86
CA ALA A 202 -17.06 -15.83 28.13
C ALA A 202 -16.17 -14.71 28.70
N SER A 203 -15.44 -13.99 27.84
CA SER A 203 -14.64 -12.82 28.24
C SER A 203 -15.52 -11.67 28.77
N ILE A 204 -16.67 -11.41 28.16
CA ILE A 204 -17.63 -10.42 28.66
C ILE A 204 -18.21 -10.88 30.00
N CYS A 205 -18.67 -12.14 30.07
CA CYS A 205 -19.29 -12.69 31.27
C CYS A 205 -18.33 -12.70 32.46
N SER A 206 -17.08 -13.13 32.25
CA SER A 206 -16.05 -13.08 33.28
C SER A 206 -15.73 -11.65 33.72
N GLY A 207 -15.65 -10.70 32.80
CA GLY A 207 -15.43 -9.29 33.12
C GLY A 207 -16.54 -8.71 34.01
N GLN A 208 -17.80 -9.02 33.70
CA GLN A 208 -18.95 -8.63 34.52
C GLN A 208 -18.95 -9.33 35.88
N TYR A 209 -18.64 -10.63 35.90
CA TYR A 209 -18.53 -11.41 37.14
C TYR A 209 -17.51 -10.81 38.10
N ILE A 210 -16.29 -10.56 37.61
CA ILE A 210 -15.19 -9.98 38.39
C ILE A 210 -15.58 -8.59 38.92
N SER A 211 -16.26 -7.77 38.11
CA SER A 211 -16.67 -6.43 38.52
C SER A 211 -17.75 -6.45 39.61
N ARG A 212 -18.66 -7.43 39.59
CA ARG A 212 -19.75 -7.57 40.58
C ARG A 212 -19.30 -8.27 41.86
N ARG A 213 -18.56 -9.36 41.74
CA ARG A 213 -18.17 -10.23 42.87
C ARG A 213 -16.81 -9.86 43.46
N LYS A 214 -16.06 -8.96 42.80
CA LYS A 214 -14.71 -8.52 43.18
C LYS A 214 -13.71 -9.67 43.38
N ARG A 215 -13.97 -10.81 42.75
CA ARG A 215 -13.17 -12.05 42.80
C ARG A 215 -12.83 -12.50 41.38
N TYR A 216 -11.58 -12.87 41.16
CA TYR A 216 -11.07 -13.32 39.86
C TYR A 216 -10.57 -14.77 39.89
N GLY A 217 -10.24 -15.31 41.06
CA GLY A 217 -9.70 -16.66 41.20
C GLY A 217 -10.66 -17.73 40.70
N GLU A 218 -11.94 -17.66 41.10
CA GLU A 218 -12.98 -18.62 40.71
C GLU A 218 -13.13 -18.73 39.18
N VAL A 219 -13.03 -17.59 38.48
CA VAL A 219 -13.12 -17.51 37.02
C VAL A 219 -11.89 -18.16 36.36
N ILE A 220 -10.69 -17.88 36.88
CA ILE A 220 -9.44 -18.44 36.33
C ILE A 220 -9.41 -19.97 36.51
N TRP A 221 -9.84 -20.47 37.67
CA TRP A 221 -9.96 -21.89 37.95
C TRP A 221 -10.94 -22.57 36.99
N ALA A 222 -12.15 -22.03 36.84
CA ALA A 222 -13.13 -22.55 35.90
C ALA A 222 -12.62 -22.52 34.45
N GLY A 223 -11.93 -21.44 34.07
CA GLY A 223 -11.38 -21.27 32.73
C GLY A 223 -10.30 -22.29 32.38
N PHE A 224 -9.29 -22.47 33.24
CA PHE A 224 -8.26 -23.48 33.02
C PHE A 224 -8.80 -24.92 33.11
N GLY A 225 -9.78 -25.18 33.97
CA GLY A 225 -10.46 -26.47 34.05
C GLY A 225 -11.20 -26.81 32.75
N LEU A 226 -12.03 -25.89 32.26
CA LEU A 226 -12.75 -26.06 30.99
C LEU A 226 -11.81 -26.17 29.79
N TRP A 227 -10.73 -25.39 29.76
CA TRP A 227 -9.74 -25.48 28.69
C TRP A 227 -9.02 -26.83 28.74
N THR A 228 -8.63 -27.32 29.92
CA THR A 228 -7.99 -28.64 30.06
C THR A 228 -8.92 -29.76 29.59
N LEU A 229 -10.21 -29.69 29.96
CA LEU A 229 -11.24 -30.61 29.47
C LEU A 229 -11.35 -30.56 27.94
N GLY A 230 -11.46 -29.36 27.38
CA GLY A 230 -11.56 -29.17 25.93
C GLY A 230 -10.32 -29.67 25.17
N ALA A 231 -9.13 -29.42 25.72
CA ALA A 231 -7.87 -29.94 25.19
C ALA A 231 -7.82 -31.48 25.19
N GLY A 232 -8.30 -32.11 26.27
CA GLY A 232 -8.43 -33.57 26.35
C GLY A 232 -9.45 -34.13 25.35
N LEU A 233 -10.59 -33.46 25.17
CA LEU A 233 -11.61 -33.85 24.20
C LEU A 233 -11.14 -33.71 22.75
N MET A 234 -10.24 -32.76 22.44
CA MET A 234 -9.63 -32.66 21.09
C MET A 234 -8.87 -33.92 20.69
N LEU A 235 -8.43 -34.75 21.63
CA LEU A 235 -7.77 -36.03 21.31
C LEU A 235 -8.69 -37.05 20.63
N LEU A 236 -10.01 -36.81 20.64
CA LEU A 236 -11.02 -37.59 19.93
C LEU A 236 -11.07 -37.28 18.42
N PHE A 237 -10.38 -36.23 17.96
CA PHE A 237 -10.35 -35.87 16.55
C PHE A 237 -9.68 -36.95 15.70
N LYS A 238 -10.49 -37.62 14.89
CA LYS A 238 -10.16 -38.59 13.84
C LYS A 238 -10.51 -38.05 12.45
N GLU A 239 -10.06 -38.72 11.41
CA GLU A 239 -10.31 -38.39 9.99
C GLU A 239 -11.79 -38.22 9.64
N HIS A 240 -12.69 -38.99 10.29
CA HIS A 240 -14.13 -38.97 10.02
C HIS A 240 -14.98 -38.33 11.13
N THR A 241 -14.38 -37.50 11.99
CA THR A 241 -15.13 -36.85 13.09
C THR A 241 -16.20 -35.91 12.54
N SER A 242 -17.43 -35.97 13.05
CA SER A 242 -18.49 -35.09 12.56
C SER A 242 -18.17 -33.61 12.84
N PRO A 243 -18.50 -32.67 11.93
CA PRO A 243 -18.26 -31.24 12.13
C PRO A 243 -18.93 -30.68 13.40
N GLY A 244 -20.10 -31.20 13.77
CA GLY A 244 -20.81 -30.81 14.99
C GLY A 244 -20.04 -31.14 16.28
N VAL A 245 -19.42 -32.33 16.34
CA VAL A 245 -18.58 -32.72 17.49
C VAL A 245 -17.35 -31.81 17.60
N ILE A 246 -16.73 -31.48 16.47
CA ILE A 246 -15.61 -30.52 16.41
C ILE A 246 -16.05 -29.16 16.95
N ALA A 247 -17.19 -28.63 16.47
CA ALA A 247 -17.71 -27.34 16.90
C ALA A 247 -17.97 -27.28 18.42
N VAL A 248 -18.55 -28.33 19.02
CA VAL A 248 -18.81 -28.40 20.47
C VAL A 248 -17.51 -28.44 21.28
N ILE A 249 -16.54 -29.25 20.87
CA ILE A 249 -15.26 -29.37 21.59
C ILE A 249 -14.49 -28.05 21.54
N VAL A 250 -14.44 -27.42 20.36
CA VAL A 250 -13.75 -26.15 20.13
C VAL A 250 -14.47 -24.99 20.84
N LEU A 251 -15.79 -25.06 20.98
CA LEU A 251 -16.57 -24.12 21.81
C LEU A 251 -16.17 -24.19 23.29
N ILE A 252 -16.03 -25.39 23.87
CA ILE A 252 -15.62 -25.56 25.28
C ILE A 252 -14.25 -24.93 25.52
N VAL A 253 -13.33 -25.14 24.58
CA VAL A 253 -12.00 -24.52 24.59
C VAL A 253 -12.12 -22.99 24.54
N GLY A 254 -12.98 -22.48 23.66
CA GLY A 254 -13.32 -21.06 23.57
C GLY A 254 -13.75 -20.44 24.90
N ILE A 255 -14.70 -21.07 25.59
CA ILE A 255 -15.18 -20.63 26.92
C ILE A 255 -14.01 -20.59 27.91
N GLY A 256 -13.20 -21.67 27.95
CA GLY A 256 -12.02 -21.75 28.79
C GLY A 256 -11.05 -20.60 28.55
N VAL A 257 -10.71 -20.32 27.28
CA VAL A 257 -9.85 -19.20 26.88
C VAL A 257 -10.44 -17.86 27.34
N GLY A 258 -11.74 -17.64 27.14
CA GLY A 258 -12.41 -16.39 27.53
C GLY A 258 -12.32 -16.10 29.03
N PHE A 259 -12.41 -17.14 29.86
CA PHE A 259 -12.30 -17.05 31.32
C PHE A 259 -10.87 -16.90 31.86
N VAL A 260 -9.85 -17.10 31.04
CA VAL A 260 -8.46 -16.89 31.50
C VAL A 260 -7.78 -15.71 30.84
N PHE A 261 -8.08 -15.38 29.58
CA PHE A 261 -7.29 -14.44 28.80
C PHE A 261 -7.20 -13.05 29.44
N GLN A 262 -8.36 -12.43 29.74
CA GLN A 262 -8.46 -11.13 30.39
C GLN A 262 -8.44 -11.22 31.92
N PRO A 263 -9.09 -12.20 32.57
CA PRO A 263 -9.03 -12.35 34.02
C PRO A 263 -7.61 -12.50 34.59
N THR A 264 -6.70 -13.20 33.89
CA THR A 264 -5.28 -13.30 34.31
C THR A 264 -4.61 -11.93 34.31
N LEU A 265 -4.95 -11.04 33.36
CA LEU A 265 -4.44 -9.66 33.35
C LEU A 265 -4.96 -8.85 34.54
N VAL A 266 -6.23 -9.05 34.92
CA VAL A 266 -6.79 -8.42 36.12
C VAL A 266 -6.09 -8.93 37.38
N ALA A 267 -5.81 -10.24 37.47
CA ALA A 267 -5.05 -10.83 38.58
C ALA A 267 -3.63 -10.21 38.69
N PHE A 268 -2.91 -10.06 37.58
CA PHE A 268 -1.63 -9.34 37.56
C PHE A 268 -1.73 -7.92 38.12
N GLN A 269 -2.78 -7.19 37.72
CA GLN A 269 -2.98 -5.82 38.18
C GLN A 269 -3.39 -5.72 39.64
N ALA A 270 -4.06 -6.74 40.18
CA ALA A 270 -4.40 -6.83 41.60
C ALA A 270 -3.15 -7.09 42.47
N HIS A 271 -2.17 -7.83 41.95
CA HIS A 271 -0.91 -8.11 42.66
C HIS A 271 0.22 -7.10 42.39
N ALA A 272 -0.01 -6.12 41.51
CA ALA A 272 0.96 -5.08 41.15
C ALA A 272 0.77 -3.79 41.95
N THR A 273 1.87 -3.16 42.39
CA THR A 273 1.85 -1.77 42.88
C THR A 273 1.57 -0.80 41.74
N LYS A 274 1.22 0.45 42.07
CA LYS A 274 0.85 1.48 41.09
C LYS A 274 2.04 1.84 40.19
N SER A 275 3.23 1.94 40.79
CA SER A 275 4.51 2.19 40.10
C SER A 275 4.90 1.12 39.07
N HIS A 276 4.51 -0.14 39.29
CA HIS A 276 4.95 -1.29 38.50
C HIS A 276 3.90 -1.85 37.53
N ARG A 277 2.71 -1.24 37.49
CA ARG A 277 1.56 -1.75 36.72
C ARG A 277 1.83 -1.83 35.22
N ALA A 278 2.31 -0.74 34.61
CA ALA A 278 2.58 -0.70 33.17
C ALA A 278 3.62 -1.75 32.77
N VAL A 279 4.64 -1.94 33.62
CA VAL A 279 5.71 -2.91 33.43
C VAL A 279 5.19 -4.35 33.52
N ILE A 280 4.36 -4.68 34.51
CA ILE A 280 3.73 -6.01 34.62
C ILE A 280 2.81 -6.32 33.43
N ILE A 281 2.03 -5.34 32.96
CA ILE A 281 1.17 -5.52 31.78
C ILE A 281 2.02 -5.81 30.53
N SER A 282 3.12 -5.07 30.35
CA SER A 282 4.06 -5.28 29.24
C SER A 282 4.71 -6.67 29.32
N ASN A 283 5.26 -7.03 30.49
CA ASN A 283 5.92 -8.31 30.71
C ASN A 283 4.96 -9.50 30.57
N ARG A 284 3.71 -9.39 31.03
CA ARG A 284 2.68 -10.40 30.78
C ARG A 284 2.49 -10.65 29.28
N ASN A 285 2.39 -9.57 28.50
CA ASN A 285 2.22 -9.69 27.05
C ASN A 285 3.47 -10.25 26.37
N PHE A 286 4.65 -9.85 26.83
CA PHE A 286 5.93 -10.39 26.39
C PHE A 286 6.01 -11.91 26.63
N PHE A 287 5.83 -12.38 27.87
CA PHE A 287 5.86 -13.82 28.19
C PHE A 287 4.83 -14.62 27.40
N ARG A 288 3.63 -14.09 27.19
CA ARG A 288 2.61 -14.72 26.35
C ARG A 288 3.03 -14.82 24.90
N CYS A 289 3.57 -13.76 24.30
CA CYS A 289 4.03 -13.80 22.91
C CYS A 289 5.24 -14.71 22.74
N LEU A 290 6.19 -14.67 23.69
CA LEU A 290 7.35 -15.57 23.73
C LEU A 290 6.92 -17.03 23.84
N GLY A 291 5.97 -17.33 24.74
CA GLY A 291 5.36 -18.65 24.85
C GLY A 291 4.68 -19.09 23.56
N GLY A 292 3.96 -18.20 22.88
CA GLY A 292 3.36 -18.48 21.57
C GLY A 292 4.38 -18.84 20.50
N ALA A 293 5.51 -18.13 20.43
CA ALA A 293 6.59 -18.44 19.49
C ALA A 293 7.24 -19.79 19.79
N CYS A 294 7.60 -20.05 21.04
CA CYS A 294 8.18 -21.34 21.46
C CYS A 294 7.18 -22.49 21.26
N GLY A 295 5.91 -22.30 21.62
CA GLY A 295 4.85 -23.30 21.49
C GLY A 295 4.59 -23.69 20.04
N LEU A 296 4.57 -22.72 19.12
CA LEU A 296 4.49 -22.99 17.68
C LEU A 296 5.71 -23.77 17.19
N ALA A 297 6.92 -23.38 17.56
CA ALA A 297 8.14 -24.06 17.14
C ALA A 297 8.18 -25.53 17.60
N VAL A 298 7.88 -25.79 18.88
CA VAL A 298 7.84 -27.15 19.42
C VAL A 298 6.73 -27.97 18.75
N SER A 299 5.55 -27.37 18.55
CA SER A 299 4.45 -28.02 17.84
C SER A 299 4.80 -28.35 16.39
N ALA A 300 5.55 -27.48 15.70
CA ALA A 300 6.04 -27.73 14.35
C ALA A 300 7.01 -28.90 14.31
N ALA A 301 7.96 -28.96 15.25
CA ALA A 301 8.92 -30.04 15.36
C ALA A 301 8.22 -31.40 15.62
N ILE A 302 7.23 -31.44 16.51
CA ILE A 302 6.42 -32.65 16.77
C ILE A 302 5.63 -33.06 15.53
N LEU A 303 4.98 -32.09 14.86
CA LEU A 303 4.22 -32.34 13.64
C LEU A 303 5.12 -32.96 12.56
N GLN A 304 6.28 -32.37 12.29
CA GLN A 304 7.22 -32.83 11.27
C GLN A 304 7.81 -34.21 11.60
N ALA A 305 8.22 -34.45 12.85
CA ALA A 305 8.74 -35.74 13.28
C ALA A 305 7.68 -36.86 13.16
N THR A 306 6.45 -36.56 13.54
CA THR A 306 5.33 -37.51 13.43
C THR A 306 4.93 -37.74 11.97
N LEU A 307 4.95 -36.69 11.14
CA LEU A 307 4.64 -36.78 9.72
C LEU A 307 5.69 -37.61 8.97
N LYS A 308 6.98 -37.37 9.21
CA LYS A 308 8.08 -38.12 8.60
C LYS A 308 8.01 -39.62 8.90
N SER A 309 7.63 -39.98 10.13
CA SER A 309 7.55 -41.39 10.55
C SER A 309 6.31 -42.14 10.05
N ASN A 310 5.27 -41.42 9.58
CA ASN A 310 4.01 -42.03 9.15
C ASN A 310 3.75 -41.87 7.63
N LEU A 311 4.59 -41.14 6.90
CA LEU A 311 4.48 -40.99 5.44
C LEU A 311 5.05 -42.22 4.69
N PRO A 312 4.46 -42.61 3.54
CA PRO A 312 5.04 -43.63 2.66
C PRO A 312 6.42 -43.21 2.13
N GLU A 313 7.30 -44.19 1.83
CA GLU A 313 8.70 -43.95 1.43
C GLU A 313 8.84 -42.97 0.25
N GLY A 314 7.95 -43.05 -0.76
CA GLY A 314 7.95 -42.15 -1.92
C GLY A 314 7.58 -40.69 -1.63
N TYR A 315 6.98 -40.41 -0.46
CA TYR A 315 6.45 -39.08 -0.11
C TYR A 315 7.13 -38.44 1.10
N GLN A 316 8.24 -39.00 1.60
CA GLN A 316 8.98 -38.43 2.73
C GLN A 316 9.44 -36.99 2.50
N ASN A 317 9.60 -36.58 1.24
CA ASN A 317 9.90 -35.20 0.86
C ASN A 317 8.86 -34.19 1.38
N LEU A 318 7.60 -34.60 1.53
CA LEU A 318 6.52 -33.76 2.08
C LEU A 318 6.75 -33.40 3.56
N ALA A 319 7.53 -34.21 4.31
CA ALA A 319 7.83 -33.91 5.71
C ALA A 319 8.67 -32.64 5.89
N HIS A 320 9.39 -32.20 4.85
CA HIS A 320 10.17 -30.95 4.86
C HIS A 320 9.29 -29.70 4.80
N SER A 321 8.03 -29.81 4.37
CA SER A 321 7.07 -28.71 4.34
C SER A 321 5.74 -29.15 4.91
N SER A 322 5.45 -28.70 6.14
CA SER A 322 4.21 -29.03 6.86
C SER A 322 2.90 -28.61 6.15
N TYR A 323 3.00 -27.86 5.04
CA TYR A 323 1.89 -27.32 4.25
C TYR A 323 1.72 -27.99 2.88
N SER A 324 2.67 -28.84 2.44
CA SER A 324 2.61 -29.41 1.09
C SER A 324 1.73 -30.66 1.01
N LEU A 325 0.68 -30.60 0.20
CA LEU A 325 -0.05 -31.78 -0.26
C LEU A 325 0.35 -32.05 -1.72
N PRO A 326 0.52 -33.33 -2.12
CA PRO A 326 0.75 -33.67 -3.52
C PRO A 326 -0.53 -33.41 -4.32
N SER A 327 -0.39 -33.16 -5.63
CA SER A 327 -1.56 -33.05 -6.51
C SER A 327 -2.32 -34.37 -6.53
N ARG A 328 -3.65 -34.30 -6.33
CA ARG A 328 -4.52 -35.48 -6.33
C ARG A 328 -4.47 -36.24 -7.66
N SER A 329 -4.15 -35.55 -8.76
CA SER A 329 -4.13 -36.08 -10.13
C SER A 329 -3.02 -37.11 -10.43
N GLY A 330 -2.13 -37.41 -9.47
CA GLY A 330 -1.02 -38.35 -9.67
C GLY A 330 -0.78 -39.33 -8.53
N VAL A 331 -1.76 -39.54 -7.64
CA VAL A 331 -1.63 -40.42 -6.46
C VAL A 331 -2.80 -41.40 -6.39
N SER A 332 -2.53 -42.69 -6.18
CA SER A 332 -3.59 -43.70 -6.03
C SER A 332 -4.45 -43.44 -4.80
N ASP A 333 -5.69 -43.91 -4.78
CA ASP A 333 -6.61 -43.70 -3.64
C ASP A 333 -6.10 -44.31 -2.34
N ALA A 334 -5.39 -45.43 -2.42
CA ALA A 334 -4.77 -46.08 -1.27
C ALA A 334 -3.62 -45.24 -0.70
N GLU A 335 -2.75 -44.70 -1.55
CA GLU A 335 -1.64 -43.83 -1.13
C GLU A 335 -2.14 -42.48 -0.60
N TRP A 336 -3.18 -41.93 -1.20
CA TRP A 336 -3.82 -40.69 -0.73
C TRP A 336 -4.42 -40.85 0.66
N ALA A 337 -5.11 -41.97 0.92
CA ALA A 337 -5.62 -42.28 2.25
C ALA A 337 -4.48 -42.36 3.28
N GLN A 338 -3.37 -43.02 2.95
CA GLN A 338 -2.19 -43.10 3.82
C GLN A 338 -1.58 -41.72 4.13
N ILE A 339 -1.48 -40.84 3.13
CA ILE A 339 -0.99 -39.47 3.32
C ILE A 339 -1.90 -38.68 4.26
N VAL A 340 -3.22 -38.74 4.04
CA VAL A 340 -4.20 -38.04 4.90
C VAL A 340 -4.16 -38.58 6.34
N THR A 341 -4.05 -39.89 6.53
CA THR A 341 -3.87 -40.51 7.85
C THR A 341 -2.58 -40.07 8.53
N ALA A 342 -1.48 -39.93 7.78
CA ALA A 342 -0.22 -39.41 8.31
C ALA A 342 -0.38 -37.97 8.83
N TYR A 343 -1.06 -37.10 8.08
CA TYR A 343 -1.38 -35.73 8.50
C TYR A 343 -2.33 -35.68 9.72
N ALA A 344 -3.31 -36.57 9.80
CA ALA A 344 -4.20 -36.69 10.95
C ALA A 344 -3.45 -37.12 12.22
N LYS A 345 -2.57 -38.12 12.12
CA LYS A 345 -1.70 -38.57 13.22
C LYS A 345 -0.73 -37.47 13.67
N ALA A 346 -0.12 -36.76 12.72
CA ALA A 346 0.77 -35.65 13.02
C ALA A 346 0.04 -34.54 13.79
N SER A 347 -1.16 -34.14 13.33
CA SER A 347 -1.99 -33.14 14.00
C SER A 347 -2.38 -33.58 15.42
N ARG A 348 -2.70 -34.87 15.60
CA ARG A 348 -2.99 -35.45 16.92
C ARG A 348 -1.79 -35.37 17.86
N GLY A 349 -0.56 -35.58 17.38
CA GLY A 349 0.66 -35.39 18.15
C GLY A 349 0.78 -33.98 18.74
N VAL A 350 0.42 -32.97 17.97
CA VAL A 350 0.37 -31.56 18.44
C VAL A 350 -0.71 -31.36 19.50
N PHE A 351 -1.89 -31.95 19.34
CA PHE A 351 -2.97 -31.84 20.33
C PHE A 351 -2.64 -32.53 21.66
N ILE A 352 -1.91 -33.65 21.63
CA ILE A 352 -1.41 -34.34 22.83
C ILE A 352 -0.51 -33.43 23.64
N LEU A 353 0.38 -32.67 23.01
CA LEU A 353 1.27 -31.72 23.71
C LEU A 353 0.48 -30.65 24.48
N GLN A 354 -0.66 -30.20 23.95
CA GLN A 354 -1.40 -29.08 24.54
C GLN A 354 -2.04 -29.42 25.89
N VAL A 355 -2.43 -30.69 26.09
CA VAL A 355 -3.11 -31.16 27.31
C VAL A 355 -2.26 -30.97 28.57
N PRO A 356 -1.02 -31.50 28.67
CA PRO A 356 -0.19 -31.30 29.87
C PRO A 356 0.19 -29.84 30.07
N LEU A 357 0.40 -29.05 29.01
CA LEU A 357 0.75 -27.63 29.14
C LEU A 357 -0.37 -26.82 29.80
N ILE A 358 -1.62 -27.03 29.40
CA ILE A 358 -2.76 -26.36 30.02
C ILE A 358 -3.14 -26.97 31.38
N GLY A 359 -2.93 -28.28 31.54
CA GLY A 359 -3.09 -28.97 32.83
C GLY A 359 -2.15 -28.43 33.90
N ILE A 360 -0.90 -28.11 33.55
CA ILE A 360 0.05 -27.43 34.44
C ILE A 360 -0.49 -26.05 34.84
N CYS A 361 -1.09 -25.29 33.91
CA CYS A 361 -1.72 -24.02 34.26
C CYS A 361 -2.87 -24.18 35.25
N PHE A 362 -3.69 -25.23 35.08
CA PHE A 362 -4.78 -25.55 36.00
C PHE A 362 -4.26 -25.88 37.40
N LEU A 363 -3.26 -26.76 37.51
CA LEU A 363 -2.61 -27.07 38.80
C LEU A 363 -1.93 -25.86 39.42
N ALA A 364 -1.31 -25.01 38.60
CA ALA A 364 -0.66 -23.78 39.04
C ALA A 364 -1.65 -22.79 39.69
N CYS A 365 -2.96 -22.91 39.45
CA CYS A 365 -3.98 -22.08 40.09
C CYS A 365 -4.02 -22.23 41.63
N ILE A 366 -3.51 -23.34 42.18
CA ILE A 366 -3.39 -23.55 43.64
C ILE A 366 -2.49 -22.49 44.29
N PHE A 367 -1.51 -21.97 43.56
CA PHE A 367 -0.61 -20.93 44.07
C PHE A 367 -1.18 -19.51 43.97
N ILE A 368 -2.32 -19.33 43.30
CA ILE A 368 -2.97 -18.02 43.15
C ILE A 368 -3.91 -17.80 44.34
N ARG A 369 -3.49 -16.92 45.26
CA ARG A 369 -4.35 -16.48 46.37
C ARG A 369 -5.13 -15.24 45.98
N ASP A 370 -6.41 -15.42 45.68
CA ASP A 370 -7.34 -14.30 45.44
C ASP A 370 -7.58 -13.53 46.75
N ARG A 371 -7.00 -12.34 46.86
CA ARG A 371 -7.21 -11.40 47.98
C ARG A 371 -8.24 -10.31 47.64
N GLY A 372 -9.06 -10.56 46.62
CA GLY A 372 -9.97 -9.56 46.05
C GLY A 372 -9.23 -8.52 45.20
N LEU A 373 -9.94 -7.47 44.82
CA LEU A 373 -9.42 -6.35 44.01
C LEU A 373 -8.76 -5.24 44.86
N GLU A 374 -8.29 -5.57 46.06
CA GLU A 374 -7.57 -4.64 46.94
C GLU A 374 -6.09 -4.58 46.59
N ARG A 375 -5.51 -3.37 46.63
CA ARG A 375 -4.14 -3.11 46.17
C ARG A 375 -3.13 -3.31 47.31
N PRO A 376 -1.92 -3.82 47.02
CA PRO A 376 -0.79 -3.67 47.93
C PRO A 376 -0.45 -2.17 48.11
N LYS A 377 -0.43 -1.67 49.34
CA LYS A 377 -0.05 -0.28 49.68
C LYS A 377 1.46 -0.05 49.44
N GLU A 378 1.85 1.11 48.94
CA GLU A 378 3.27 1.45 48.72
C GLU A 378 3.97 1.76 50.05
N LEU A 379 5.23 1.30 50.23
CA LEU A 379 6.07 1.66 51.38
C LEU A 379 6.44 3.14 51.27
N GLY A 380 5.65 4.00 51.93
CA GLY A 380 5.82 5.46 51.95
C GLY A 380 4.49 6.22 52.06
N GLU A 381 3.41 5.69 51.49
CA GLU A 381 2.08 6.33 51.57
C GLU A 381 1.55 6.36 53.01
N GLY A 382 1.88 5.34 53.83
CA GLY A 382 1.54 5.34 55.26
C GLY A 382 2.28 6.40 56.08
N ALA A 383 3.49 6.80 55.65
CA ALA A 383 4.27 7.83 56.33
C ALA A 383 3.82 9.24 55.90
N GLU A 384 3.41 9.46 54.65
CA GLU A 384 2.82 10.72 54.19
C GLU A 384 1.38 10.92 54.68
N GLU A 385 0.58 9.86 54.81
CA GLU A 385 -0.75 9.92 55.45
C GLU A 385 -0.62 10.15 56.95
N GLN A 386 0.35 9.52 57.64
CA GLN A 386 0.66 9.84 59.04
C GLN A 386 1.22 11.25 59.21
N LYS A 387 2.05 11.75 58.27
CA LYS A 387 2.56 13.13 58.31
C LYS A 387 1.44 14.16 58.08
N LYS A 388 0.52 13.89 57.15
CA LYS A 388 -0.68 14.73 56.91
C LYS A 388 -1.68 14.66 58.07
N GLN A 389 -1.79 13.54 58.77
CA GLN A 389 -2.59 13.43 59.98
C GLN A 389 -1.92 14.08 61.19
N SER A 390 -0.59 14.04 61.31
CA SER A 390 0.14 14.70 62.40
C SER A 390 0.32 16.21 62.21
N GLU A 391 0.41 16.69 60.98
CA GLU A 391 0.48 18.14 60.67
C GLU A 391 -0.93 18.79 60.62
N GLY A 392 -1.99 18.02 60.37
CA GLY A 392 -3.37 18.49 60.42
C GLY A 392 -3.98 18.56 61.83
N GLY A 393 -3.44 17.83 62.81
CA GLY A 393 -3.98 17.77 64.18
C GLY A 393 -3.49 18.86 65.13
N GLY A 394 -2.53 19.71 64.72
CA GLY A 394 -1.85 20.64 65.63
C GLY A 394 -2.32 22.10 65.60
N GLN A 395 -3.20 22.49 64.66
CA GLN A 395 -3.58 23.89 64.45
C GLN A 395 -5.07 24.20 64.48
N GLU A 396 -5.96 23.19 64.53
CA GLU A 396 -7.41 23.41 64.64
C GLU A 396 -7.96 23.37 66.08
N GLU A 397 -7.20 22.84 67.06
CA GLU A 397 -7.66 22.73 68.46
C GLU A 397 -7.32 23.94 69.37
N ARG A 398 -6.65 24.98 68.86
CA ARG A 398 -6.34 26.20 69.65
C ARG A 398 -7.15 27.45 69.30
N LEU A 399 -8.04 27.40 68.32
CA LEU A 399 -8.76 28.59 67.84
C LEU A 399 -10.30 28.48 67.90
N TYR A 400 -10.84 27.48 68.58
CA TYR A 400 -12.30 27.32 68.75
C TYR A 400 -12.80 27.33 70.21
N SER A 401 -11.92 27.50 71.21
CA SER A 401 -12.34 27.57 72.63
C SER A 401 -12.37 28.99 73.23
N VAL A 402 -12.06 30.01 72.44
CA VAL A 402 -12.17 31.41 72.90
C VAL A 402 -12.91 32.21 71.82
N THR A 403 -13.87 33.02 72.26
CA THR A 403 -14.61 34.02 71.47
C THR A 403 -15.78 33.53 70.61
N MET A 404 -16.84 33.06 71.26
CA MET A 404 -18.19 33.52 70.90
C MET A 404 -18.80 34.29 72.09
N SER A 405 -18.41 35.57 72.21
CA SER A 405 -19.16 36.54 72.99
C SER A 405 -18.93 37.94 72.42
N THR A 406 -20.04 38.68 72.29
CA THR A 406 -20.19 40.14 72.17
C THR A 406 -19.91 40.86 70.85
N LEU A 407 -21.02 41.23 70.19
CA LEU A 407 -21.44 42.56 69.68
C LEU A 407 -20.43 43.61 69.14
N SER A 408 -20.90 44.26 68.06
CA SER A 408 -20.89 45.71 67.74
C SER A 408 -20.05 46.21 66.54
N ALA A 409 -20.59 47.25 65.89
CA ALA A 409 -20.39 47.78 64.53
C ALA A 409 -19.22 48.83 64.41
N PRO A 410 -19.10 49.68 63.37
CA PRO A 410 -18.79 49.42 61.95
C PRO A 410 -17.64 50.33 61.35
N ILE A 411 -17.31 50.10 60.05
CA ILE A 411 -16.74 51.02 59.02
C ILE A 411 -15.20 51.24 58.86
N ALA A 412 -14.78 51.05 57.58
CA ALA A 412 -13.78 51.76 56.73
C ALA A 412 -12.32 51.26 56.52
N LYS A 413 -12.08 50.89 55.24
CA LYS A 413 -10.97 51.25 54.29
C LYS A 413 -9.51 50.95 54.75
N ARG A 414 -8.64 50.26 54.01
CA ARG A 414 -8.28 50.30 52.56
C ARG A 414 -7.29 49.12 52.24
N PRO A 415 -6.72 48.94 51.04
CA PRO A 415 -6.73 47.67 50.31
C PRO A 415 -5.36 46.99 50.09
N GLY A 416 -5.37 45.69 49.75
CA GLY A 416 -4.23 45.00 49.13
C GLY A 416 -4.37 43.47 49.10
N LEU A 417 -4.33 42.90 47.88
CA LEU A 417 -4.10 41.50 47.48
C LEU A 417 -5.30 40.51 47.42
N HIS A 418 -6.03 40.55 46.30
CA HIS A 418 -6.96 39.50 45.86
C HIS A 418 -6.31 38.58 44.81
N VAL A 419 -6.34 37.27 45.09
CA VAL A 419 -6.08 36.19 44.13
C VAL A 419 -7.31 36.03 43.23
N ILE A 420 -7.09 36.15 41.92
CA ILE A 420 -8.09 36.14 40.86
C ILE A 420 -8.58 34.71 40.60
N ARG A 421 -9.87 34.44 40.79
CA ARG A 421 -10.56 33.27 40.19
C ARG A 421 -11.02 33.65 38.77
N PRO A 422 -10.75 32.86 37.72
CA PRO A 422 -11.06 33.25 36.36
C PRO A 422 -12.57 33.17 36.06
N ARG A 423 -13.13 34.27 35.53
CA ARG A 423 -14.53 34.47 35.06
C ARG A 423 -15.10 33.34 34.19
N TYR A 424 -14.23 32.56 33.54
CA TYR A 424 -14.59 31.44 32.69
C TYR A 424 -15.31 30.29 33.45
N THR A 425 -14.88 30.02 34.68
CA THR A 425 -15.44 28.92 35.50
C THR A 425 -16.91 29.17 35.87
N ARG A 426 -17.24 30.41 36.23
CA ARG A 426 -18.59 30.83 36.59
C ARG A 426 -19.55 30.85 35.39
N ALA A 427 -19.06 31.29 34.23
CA ALA A 427 -19.85 31.27 32.99
C ALA A 427 -20.12 29.84 32.48
N LEU A 428 -19.22 28.89 32.77
CA LEU A 428 -19.41 27.48 32.43
C LEU A 428 -20.46 26.84 33.34
N GLU A 429 -20.41 27.13 34.65
CA GLU A 429 -21.38 26.64 35.63
C GLU A 429 -22.78 27.17 35.34
N GLU A 430 -22.94 28.46 35.01
CA GLU A 430 -24.21 29.06 34.59
C GLU A 430 -24.75 28.43 33.28
N ARG A 431 -23.87 28.06 32.33
CA ARG A 431 -24.27 27.41 31.08
C ARG A 431 -24.69 25.95 31.28
N ILE A 432 -24.06 25.26 32.23
CA ILE A 432 -24.40 23.88 32.61
C ILE A 432 -25.76 23.86 33.33
N GLU A 433 -25.99 24.76 34.29
CA GLU A 433 -27.30 24.89 34.95
C GLU A 433 -28.42 25.24 33.97
N TYR A 434 -28.15 26.13 33.01
CA TYR A 434 -29.10 26.47 31.94
C TYR A 434 -29.46 25.26 31.07
N LEU A 435 -28.48 24.46 30.65
CA LEU A 435 -28.69 23.26 29.83
C LEU A 435 -29.39 22.14 30.61
N GLU A 436 -29.10 22.00 31.91
CA GLU A 436 -29.79 21.04 32.77
C GLU A 436 -31.26 21.44 33.03
N SER A 437 -31.57 22.74 33.05
CA SER A 437 -32.96 23.23 33.14
C SER A 437 -33.77 22.90 31.87
N GLN A 438 -33.15 23.03 30.69
CA GLN A 438 -33.76 22.73 29.39
C GLN A 438 -34.01 21.22 29.19
N LEU A 439 -33.12 20.37 29.70
CA LEU A 439 -33.25 18.91 29.65
C LEU A 439 -34.35 18.38 30.60
N LYS A 440 -34.69 19.12 31.65
CA LYS A 440 -35.80 18.80 32.55
C LYS A 440 -37.15 19.30 32.01
N SER A 441 -37.19 20.41 31.28
CA SER A 441 -38.43 20.92 30.66
C SER A 441 -38.85 20.14 29.40
N GLY A 442 -37.91 19.48 28.71
CA GLY A 442 -38.17 18.71 27.48
C GLY A 442 -38.77 17.32 27.66
N ARG A 443 -39.17 16.91 28.87
CA ARG A 443 -39.70 15.56 29.15
C ARG A 443 -41.19 15.48 29.46
N THR A 444 -41.92 16.58 29.31
CA THR A 444 -43.38 16.63 29.54
C THR A 444 -44.08 17.48 28.49
N THR A 445 -44.07 17.05 27.22
CA THR A 445 -45.14 17.41 26.26
C THR A 445 -45.30 16.31 25.19
N ASN A 446 -46.50 15.72 25.23
CA ASN A 446 -47.27 15.15 24.13
C ASN A 446 -46.96 13.73 23.60
N SER A 447 -47.62 12.77 24.26
CA SER A 447 -48.39 11.74 23.57
C SER A 447 -49.51 12.33 22.70
N ALA A 448 -49.92 11.54 21.71
CA ALA A 448 -51.08 11.68 20.82
C ALA A 448 -50.81 12.38 19.47
N SER A 449 -50.61 11.56 18.43
CA SER A 449 -51.42 11.54 17.19
C SER A 449 -50.71 10.69 16.14
N GLY A 450 -51.40 9.68 15.62
CA GLY A 450 -50.87 8.71 14.67
C GLY A 450 -50.72 9.21 13.24
N ASN A 451 -50.21 8.31 12.40
CA ASN A 451 -50.10 8.36 10.94
C ASN A 451 -48.93 9.15 10.33
N VAL A 452 -47.69 8.67 10.52
CA VAL A 452 -46.66 8.66 9.44
C VAL A 452 -45.68 7.50 9.69
N ALA A 453 -46.06 6.28 9.30
CA ALA A 453 -45.16 5.12 9.30
C ALA A 453 -45.24 4.30 7.99
N ASN A 454 -45.73 4.92 6.90
CA ASN A 454 -45.81 4.32 5.57
C ASN A 454 -45.27 5.31 4.53
N SER A 455 -43.95 5.48 4.45
CA SER A 455 -43.30 6.11 3.28
C SER A 455 -41.78 5.91 3.17
N ILE A 456 -41.15 5.05 3.98
CA ILE A 456 -39.69 4.80 3.88
C ILE A 456 -39.35 3.30 3.68
N ALA A 457 -40.36 2.43 3.53
CA ALA A 457 -40.16 0.99 3.29
C ALA A 457 -40.20 0.57 1.80
N ALA A 458 -40.02 1.49 0.85
CA ALA A 458 -40.22 1.25 -0.59
C ALA A 458 -39.03 1.56 -1.51
N PHE A 459 -37.79 1.64 -1.00
CA PHE A 459 -36.61 1.92 -1.84
C PHE A 459 -35.55 0.81 -1.89
N LEU A 460 -35.88 -0.40 -1.39
CA LEU A 460 -35.01 -1.57 -1.48
C LEU A 460 -35.82 -2.76 -2.03
N SER A 461 -35.94 -2.82 -3.35
CA SER A 461 -36.36 -4.02 -4.08
C SER A 461 -35.72 -3.98 -5.48
N PRO A 462 -34.97 -5.01 -5.89
CA PRO A 462 -34.48 -5.14 -7.26
C PRO A 462 -35.44 -5.99 -8.10
N GLN A 463 -36.05 -5.39 -9.11
CA GLN A 463 -36.74 -6.01 -10.27
C GLN A 463 -36.53 -5.03 -11.43
N ASN A 464 -36.09 -5.36 -12.66
CA ASN A 464 -36.06 -6.58 -13.45
C ASN A 464 -34.83 -6.57 -14.38
N GLN A 465 -34.19 -7.73 -14.58
CA GLN A 465 -33.71 -8.14 -15.91
C GLN A 465 -34.01 -9.63 -16.06
N GLU A 466 -34.63 -9.95 -17.19
CA GLU A 466 -35.39 -11.16 -17.44
C GLU A 466 -34.55 -12.43 -17.59
N THR A 467 -35.25 -13.53 -17.30
CA THR A 467 -34.91 -14.94 -17.38
C THR A 467 -34.49 -15.43 -18.77
N VAL A 468 -33.36 -16.15 -18.84
CA VAL A 468 -33.20 -17.29 -19.77
C VAL A 468 -32.73 -18.50 -18.96
N GLN A 469 -33.43 -19.62 -19.17
CA GLN A 469 -33.34 -20.87 -18.44
C GLN A 469 -31.98 -21.57 -18.61
N GLY A 470 -31.58 -22.30 -17.56
CA GLY A 470 -30.32 -23.03 -17.50
C GLY A 470 -30.29 -24.31 -18.35
N GLY A 471 -29.14 -24.55 -18.96
CA GLY A 471 -28.61 -25.84 -19.39
C GLY A 471 -27.15 -26.01 -18.90
N PRO A 472 -26.63 -27.23 -18.74
CA PRO A 472 -25.46 -27.52 -17.92
C PRO A 472 -24.16 -27.51 -18.73
N THR A 473 -23.16 -26.70 -18.36
CA THR A 473 -21.81 -26.73 -18.97
C THR A 473 -20.77 -26.25 -17.94
N THR A 474 -19.91 -27.15 -17.44
CA THR A 474 -18.49 -27.31 -17.82
C THR A 474 -17.64 -26.04 -17.68
N GLY A 475 -16.64 -26.10 -16.79
CA GLY A 475 -15.67 -25.02 -16.61
C GLY A 475 -14.76 -24.82 -17.82
N ILE A 476 -14.20 -23.61 -17.92
CA ILE A 476 -12.92 -23.23 -18.55
C ILE A 476 -12.61 -21.78 -18.10
N ASP A 477 -11.32 -21.48 -17.93
CA ASP A 477 -10.70 -20.25 -17.44
C ASP A 477 -11.10 -18.95 -18.19
N HIS A 478 -11.20 -17.82 -17.48
CA HIS A 478 -11.21 -16.48 -18.09
C HIS A 478 -10.33 -15.48 -17.31
N ASN A 479 -9.32 -14.94 -18.04
CA ASN A 479 -8.68 -13.61 -17.92
C ASN A 479 -7.13 -13.51 -18.03
N ALA A 480 -6.42 -14.55 -18.46
CA ALA A 480 -4.94 -14.51 -18.53
C ALA A 480 -4.33 -13.39 -19.42
N ILE A 481 -4.97 -12.99 -20.52
CA ILE A 481 -4.42 -12.02 -21.49
C ILE A 481 -4.57 -10.57 -21.00
N GLY A 482 -5.74 -10.18 -20.50
CA GLY A 482 -5.96 -8.84 -19.92
C GLY A 482 -5.09 -8.61 -18.69
N ASP A 483 -4.97 -9.63 -17.84
CA ASP A 483 -4.08 -9.59 -16.67
C ASP A 483 -2.61 -9.48 -17.07
N LEU A 484 -2.18 -10.19 -18.12
CA LEU A 484 -0.81 -10.11 -18.64
C LEU A 484 -0.50 -8.71 -19.18
N VAL A 485 -1.37 -8.12 -19.98
CA VAL A 485 -1.16 -6.78 -20.58
C VAL A 485 -1.19 -5.69 -19.51
N GLY A 486 -2.12 -5.76 -18.56
CA GLY A 486 -2.19 -4.85 -17.41
C GLY A 486 -0.98 -4.97 -16.48
N PHE A 487 -0.49 -6.18 -16.24
CA PHE A 487 0.71 -6.46 -15.45
C PHE A 487 1.99 -5.98 -16.15
N LEU A 488 2.07 -6.13 -17.47
CA LEU A 488 3.21 -5.71 -18.26
C LEU A 488 3.26 -4.18 -18.37
N ALA A 489 2.15 -3.48 -18.61
CA ALA A 489 2.11 -2.01 -18.66
C ALA A 489 2.75 -1.32 -17.44
N LEU A 490 2.85 -2.01 -16.29
CA LEU A 490 3.24 -1.44 -14.99
C LEU A 490 4.58 -1.89 -14.40
N ASN A 491 5.30 -2.85 -15.01
CA ASN A 491 6.54 -3.46 -14.49
C ASN A 491 6.70 -3.47 -12.95
N SER A 492 5.96 -4.33 -12.23
CA SER A 492 6.52 -4.90 -11.01
C SER A 492 5.67 -6.05 -10.50
N LEU A 493 6.36 -7.10 -10.05
CA LEU A 493 5.88 -8.11 -9.09
C LEU A 493 5.46 -7.50 -7.72
N GLU A 494 5.33 -6.17 -7.62
CA GLU A 494 5.11 -5.42 -6.36
C GLU A 494 3.82 -4.56 -6.34
N ALA A 495 2.95 -4.58 -7.34
CA ALA A 495 1.74 -3.74 -7.33
C ALA A 495 0.43 -4.50 -7.65
N PRO A 496 -0.37 -4.84 -6.62
CA PRO A 496 -1.83 -4.65 -6.73
C PRO A 496 -2.50 -3.52 -5.88
N ALA A 497 -1.81 -2.61 -5.15
CA ALA A 497 -2.48 -1.81 -4.10
C ALA A 497 -3.17 -0.55 -4.61
N TYR A 498 -2.56 0.11 -5.59
CA TYR A 498 -3.05 1.38 -6.11
C TYR A 498 -2.47 1.58 -7.50
N VAL A 499 -3.35 1.53 -8.49
CA VAL A 499 -3.07 1.84 -9.88
C VAL A 499 -4.10 2.88 -10.28
N GLY A 500 -3.66 4.13 -10.39
CA GLY A 500 -4.50 5.21 -10.88
C GLY A 500 -4.73 5.13 -12.38
N SER A 501 -5.80 5.77 -12.85
CA SER A 501 -6.25 5.77 -14.24
C SER A 501 -5.20 6.31 -15.24
N SER A 502 -4.21 7.10 -14.80
CA SER A 502 -3.13 7.62 -15.67
C SER A 502 -2.09 6.58 -16.08
N SER A 503 -2.06 5.42 -15.43
CA SER A 503 -1.20 4.29 -15.82
C SER A 503 -1.58 3.68 -17.16
N GLY A 504 -2.86 3.82 -17.54
CA GLY A 504 -3.44 3.21 -18.73
C GLY A 504 -3.88 1.75 -18.56
N VAL A 505 -3.88 1.21 -17.34
CA VAL A 505 -4.39 -0.14 -17.05
C VAL A 505 -5.87 -0.30 -17.38
N SER A 506 -6.70 0.70 -17.14
CA SER A 506 -8.12 0.63 -17.52
C SER A 506 -8.33 0.40 -19.01
N LEU A 507 -7.51 1.06 -19.84
CA LEU A 507 -7.55 0.89 -21.29
C LEU A 507 -7.05 -0.49 -21.73
N ALA A 508 -5.96 -0.96 -21.11
CA ALA A 508 -5.41 -2.29 -21.37
C ALA A 508 -6.35 -3.43 -20.94
N ALA A 509 -7.03 -3.27 -19.79
CA ALA A 509 -8.03 -4.22 -19.29
C ALA A 509 -9.24 -4.29 -20.23
N ASN A 510 -9.79 -3.14 -20.62
CA ASN A 510 -10.88 -3.07 -21.59
C ASN A 510 -10.51 -3.77 -22.90
N LEU A 511 -9.32 -3.48 -23.45
CA LEU A 511 -8.85 -4.16 -24.67
C LEU A 511 -8.69 -5.69 -24.46
N GLY A 512 -8.19 -6.12 -23.31
CA GLY A 512 -8.03 -7.54 -22.98
C GLY A 512 -9.36 -8.30 -22.87
N GLU A 513 -10.36 -7.71 -22.22
CA GLU A 513 -11.73 -8.26 -22.15
C GLU A 513 -12.36 -8.35 -23.53
N MET A 514 -12.20 -7.29 -24.33
CA MET A 514 -12.71 -7.23 -25.70
C MET A 514 -12.09 -8.31 -26.61
N VAL A 515 -10.78 -8.56 -26.47
CA VAL A 515 -10.05 -9.62 -27.17
C VAL A 515 -10.59 -11.00 -26.81
N GLN A 516 -10.81 -11.27 -25.52
CA GLN A 516 -11.31 -12.57 -25.05
C GLN A 516 -12.73 -12.88 -25.52
N ALA A 517 -13.61 -11.88 -25.54
CA ALA A 517 -14.96 -12.04 -26.08
C ALA A 517 -14.95 -12.52 -27.54
N THR A 518 -13.93 -12.16 -28.33
CA THR A 518 -13.84 -12.53 -29.76
C THR A 518 -13.29 -13.94 -29.95
N VAL A 519 -12.31 -14.36 -29.15
CA VAL A 519 -11.83 -15.75 -29.11
C VAL A 519 -12.95 -16.71 -28.70
N TRP A 520 -13.78 -16.31 -27.73
CA TRP A 520 -14.95 -17.08 -27.31
C TRP A 520 -16.02 -17.21 -28.41
N ASN A 521 -16.23 -16.14 -29.18
CA ASN A 521 -17.18 -16.14 -30.30
C ASN A 521 -16.69 -16.97 -31.51
N GLN A 522 -15.37 -17.06 -31.76
CA GLN A 522 -14.81 -17.92 -32.81
C GLN A 522 -14.92 -19.42 -32.48
N VAL A 523 -14.85 -19.79 -31.20
CA VAL A 523 -15.04 -21.17 -30.73
C VAL A 523 -16.52 -21.60 -30.78
N MET A 524 -17.45 -20.63 -30.76
CA MET A 524 -18.90 -20.86 -30.75
C MET A 524 -19.58 -20.78 -32.13
N ALA A 525 -18.83 -20.52 -33.21
CA ALA A 525 -19.39 -20.50 -34.56
C ALA A 525 -19.55 -21.93 -35.15
N PRO A 526 -20.74 -22.32 -35.66
CA PRO A 526 -20.97 -23.67 -36.16
C PRO A 526 -20.31 -23.88 -37.53
N SER A 527 -19.26 -24.69 -37.57
CA SER A 527 -18.75 -25.22 -38.84
C SER A 527 -19.77 -26.24 -39.37
N ARG A 528 -20.54 -25.85 -40.41
CA ARG A 528 -21.38 -26.77 -41.19
C ARG A 528 -20.50 -27.86 -41.80
N GLY A 529 -20.84 -29.12 -41.53
CA GLY A 529 -20.25 -30.29 -42.20
C GLY A 529 -20.65 -30.39 -43.69
N PRO A 530 -20.09 -31.38 -44.40
CA PRO A 530 -20.93 -32.53 -44.73
C PRO A 530 -20.26 -33.89 -44.46
N GLU A 531 -21.14 -34.86 -44.21
CA GLU A 531 -20.87 -36.28 -44.02
C GLU A 531 -20.47 -37.01 -45.32
N ASN A 532 -19.94 -38.24 -45.12
CA ASN A 532 -19.74 -39.37 -46.04
C ASN A 532 -18.39 -39.47 -46.77
N ALA A 533 -17.53 -40.38 -46.29
CA ALA A 533 -17.07 -41.54 -47.07
C ALA A 533 -16.24 -42.52 -46.20
N GLN A 534 -16.50 -43.81 -46.42
CA GLN A 534 -15.93 -44.99 -45.78
C GLN A 534 -14.47 -45.28 -46.16
N ASN A 535 -13.82 -46.12 -45.33
CA ASN A 535 -12.83 -47.16 -45.66
C ASN A 535 -11.62 -46.82 -46.55
N ASN A 536 -10.40 -46.91 -46.01
CA ASN A 536 -9.42 -47.97 -46.35
C ASN A 536 -7.97 -47.65 -45.91
N ALA A 537 -7.37 -48.62 -45.22
CA ALA A 537 -6.05 -49.22 -45.43
C ALA A 537 -4.72 -48.41 -45.44
N SER A 538 -3.77 -49.01 -44.70
CA SER A 538 -2.35 -49.28 -45.05
C SER A 538 -1.30 -48.16 -45.01
N GLY A 539 -0.26 -48.36 -44.18
CA GLY A 539 1.11 -47.87 -44.47
C GLY A 539 1.72 -48.57 -45.70
N PRO A 540 2.99 -48.33 -46.11
CA PRO A 540 4.17 -48.30 -45.23
C PRO A 540 5.33 -47.34 -45.62
N ASN A 541 6.32 -47.28 -44.73
CA ASN A 541 7.74 -46.91 -44.84
C ASN A 541 8.36 -46.55 -46.22
N SER A 542 9.19 -45.50 -46.22
CA SER A 542 10.55 -45.57 -46.80
C SER A 542 11.54 -44.62 -46.09
N ASN A 543 12.72 -45.17 -45.83
CA ASN A 543 13.86 -44.64 -45.08
C ASN A 543 14.91 -43.99 -46.00
N ASN A 544 15.80 -43.21 -45.37
CA ASN A 544 17.17 -42.79 -45.75
C ASN A 544 17.28 -41.49 -46.59
N VAL A 545 18.14 -40.51 -46.27
CA VAL A 545 19.56 -40.58 -45.87
C VAL A 545 19.96 -39.45 -44.90
N SER A 546 20.87 -39.77 -43.98
CA SER A 546 21.54 -38.92 -42.99
C SER A 546 22.95 -38.46 -43.40
N MET A 547 23.33 -37.21 -43.08
CA MET A 547 24.69 -36.68 -42.81
C MET A 547 24.51 -35.22 -42.29
N GLY A 548 25.08 -34.67 -41.21
CA GLY A 548 26.01 -35.09 -40.16
C GLY A 548 26.62 -33.85 -39.47
N LEU A 549 26.14 -33.53 -38.25
CA LEU A 549 26.79 -32.87 -37.07
C LEU A 549 27.32 -31.40 -37.12
N PRO A 550 27.45 -30.66 -35.97
CA PRO A 550 26.93 -30.90 -34.60
C PRO A 550 26.18 -29.68 -33.98
N LEU A 551 25.12 -29.94 -33.21
CA LEU A 551 24.56 -28.96 -32.25
C LEU A 551 25.33 -29.05 -30.93
N GLN A 552 26.09 -28.01 -30.62
CA GLN A 552 26.68 -27.80 -29.29
C GLN A 552 25.57 -27.59 -28.24
N PRO A 553 25.75 -28.08 -27.00
CA PRO A 553 24.81 -27.82 -25.92
C PRO A 553 24.90 -26.34 -25.51
N TYR A 554 23.85 -25.57 -25.81
CA TYR A 554 23.66 -24.26 -25.19
C TYR A 554 23.43 -24.48 -23.69
N SER A 555 24.45 -24.09 -22.92
CA SER A 555 24.40 -24.00 -21.47
C SER A 555 23.16 -23.21 -21.03
N THR A 556 22.25 -23.91 -20.34
CA THR A 556 21.20 -23.32 -19.53
C THR A 556 21.85 -22.54 -18.39
N ARG A 557 22.18 -21.28 -18.66
CA ARG A 557 22.68 -20.35 -17.66
C ARG A 557 21.52 -20.05 -16.70
N ASN A 558 21.57 -20.66 -15.52
CA ASN A 558 20.73 -20.46 -14.33
C ASN A 558 20.00 -19.10 -14.32
N THR A 559 18.70 -19.12 -14.58
CA THR A 559 17.76 -18.00 -14.37
C THR A 559 16.96 -18.16 -13.06
N GLY A 560 17.47 -18.97 -12.13
CA GLY A 560 16.82 -19.34 -10.86
C GLY A 560 17.27 -18.55 -9.63
N ASP A 561 17.91 -17.39 -9.76
CA ASP A 561 18.39 -16.63 -8.59
C ASP A 561 18.14 -15.12 -8.78
N ARG A 562 16.93 -14.65 -8.41
CA ARG A 562 16.55 -13.22 -8.50
C ARG A 562 15.88 -12.66 -7.25
N SER A 563 16.01 -13.31 -6.10
CA SER A 563 15.41 -12.83 -4.85
C SER A 563 16.20 -13.21 -3.60
N ARG A 564 17.54 -13.20 -3.68
CA ARG A 564 18.41 -13.27 -2.51
C ARG A 564 19.01 -11.88 -2.23
N PRO A 565 18.91 -11.34 -1.00
CA PRO A 565 19.67 -10.14 -0.64
C PRO A 565 21.17 -10.47 -0.71
N LEU A 566 21.90 -9.74 -1.54
CA LEU A 566 23.34 -9.91 -1.76
C LEU A 566 24.10 -9.72 -0.44
N ARG A 567 24.95 -10.69 -0.07
CA ARG A 567 25.81 -10.57 1.11
C ARG A 567 26.97 -9.60 0.82
N MET A 568 27.44 -8.88 1.84
CA MET A 568 28.56 -7.93 1.73
C MET A 568 29.84 -8.58 1.16
N GLU A 569 30.06 -9.87 1.44
CA GLU A 569 31.18 -10.65 0.90
C GLU A 569 31.06 -10.92 -0.61
N GLU A 570 29.85 -11.14 -1.12
CA GLU A 570 29.58 -11.30 -2.57
C GLU A 570 29.71 -9.97 -3.33
N LEU A 571 29.47 -8.83 -2.66
CA LEU A 571 29.68 -7.48 -3.20
C LEU A 571 31.16 -7.14 -3.34
N LEU A 572 32.01 -7.58 -2.40
CA LEU A 572 33.45 -7.34 -2.42
C LEU A 572 34.17 -8.18 -3.49
N ALA A 573 33.70 -9.41 -3.75
CA ALA A 573 34.24 -10.31 -4.76
C ALA A 573 34.03 -9.84 -6.22
N LYS A 574 33.20 -8.82 -6.46
CA LYS A 574 32.78 -8.33 -7.79
C LYS A 574 33.06 -6.85 -8.04
N SER A 575 34.03 -6.26 -7.33
CA SER A 575 34.43 -4.86 -7.51
C SER A 575 34.98 -4.62 -8.93
N ALA A 576 34.52 -3.56 -9.61
CA ALA A 576 35.16 -3.05 -10.81
C ALA A 576 36.46 -2.31 -10.48
N GLU A 577 37.51 -2.54 -11.26
CA GLU A 577 38.68 -1.67 -11.30
C GLU A 577 38.32 -0.31 -11.95
N PRO A 578 39.05 0.77 -11.63
CA PRO A 578 38.88 2.05 -12.31
C PRO A 578 39.07 1.90 -13.82
N PRO A 579 38.24 2.54 -14.66
CA PRO A 579 38.40 2.47 -16.11
C PRO A 579 39.70 3.17 -16.54
N ASN A 580 40.27 2.73 -17.68
CA ASN A 580 41.37 3.45 -18.34
C ASN A 580 40.91 4.86 -18.79
N ASP A 581 41.85 5.76 -19.12
CA ASP A 581 41.51 7.16 -19.43
C ASP A 581 40.59 7.28 -20.65
N GLU A 582 40.86 6.50 -21.71
CA GLU A 582 40.07 6.49 -22.94
C GLU A 582 38.62 6.07 -22.70
N MET A 583 38.40 4.89 -22.10
CA MET A 583 37.06 4.38 -21.84
C MET A 583 36.36 5.17 -20.73
N GLY A 584 37.09 5.59 -19.70
CA GLY A 584 36.56 6.41 -18.62
C GLY A 584 36.03 7.76 -19.13
N SER A 585 36.78 8.42 -20.01
CA SER A 585 36.35 9.66 -20.67
C SER A 585 35.15 9.42 -21.58
N ARG A 586 35.14 8.33 -22.36
CA ARG A 586 34.00 7.96 -23.21
C ARG A 586 32.72 7.73 -22.40
N ILE A 587 32.80 6.98 -21.30
CA ILE A 587 31.68 6.71 -20.39
C ILE A 587 31.19 8.01 -19.74
N MET A 588 32.11 8.87 -19.27
CA MET A 588 31.75 10.18 -18.72
C MET A 588 31.06 11.07 -19.73
N ASN A 589 31.60 11.17 -20.95
CA ASN A 589 31.01 11.96 -22.01
C ASN A 589 29.61 11.45 -22.39
N ALA A 590 29.40 10.14 -22.41
CA ALA A 590 28.08 9.56 -22.63
C ALA A 590 27.05 10.02 -21.58
N TYR A 591 27.44 10.04 -20.30
CA TYR A 591 26.60 10.58 -19.23
C TYR A 591 26.37 12.10 -19.36
N LEU A 592 27.45 12.88 -19.50
CA LEU A 592 27.39 14.34 -19.48
C LEU A 592 26.66 14.93 -20.68
N THR A 593 26.88 14.40 -21.87
CA THR A 593 26.24 14.95 -23.09
C THR A 593 24.79 14.53 -23.23
N ARG A 594 24.42 13.30 -22.82
CA ARG A 594 23.10 12.73 -23.12
C ARG A 594 22.12 12.73 -21.94
N LEU A 595 22.62 12.60 -20.71
CA LEU A 595 21.79 12.48 -19.51
C LEU A 595 21.86 13.71 -18.62
N HIS A 596 23.05 14.28 -18.44
CA HIS A 596 23.22 15.45 -17.58
C HIS A 596 22.50 16.69 -18.14
N THR A 597 22.48 16.88 -19.46
CA THR A 597 21.68 17.91 -20.15
C THR A 597 20.18 17.80 -19.90
N ARG A 598 19.69 16.63 -19.48
CA ARG A 598 18.29 16.38 -19.08
C ARG A 598 18.11 16.45 -17.56
N TYR A 599 19.14 16.04 -16.81
CA TYR A 599 19.18 15.96 -15.33
C TYR A 599 20.42 16.71 -14.79
N PRO A 600 20.43 18.05 -14.82
CA PRO A 600 21.63 18.84 -14.58
C PRO A 600 21.91 19.12 -13.09
N PHE A 601 21.88 18.11 -12.22
CA PHE A 601 21.96 18.28 -10.75
C PHE A 601 23.36 18.05 -10.14
N LEU A 602 24.33 17.63 -10.95
CA LEU A 602 25.71 17.42 -10.54
C LEU A 602 26.61 18.55 -11.05
N ASP A 603 27.74 18.74 -10.36
CA ASP A 603 28.78 19.66 -10.83
C ASP A 603 29.70 18.93 -11.81
N ARG A 604 29.75 19.42 -13.06
CA ARG A 604 30.55 18.83 -14.15
C ARG A 604 32.04 18.83 -13.83
N GLN A 605 32.57 19.92 -13.28
CA GLN A 605 34.00 20.04 -12.97
C GLN A 605 34.40 19.10 -11.83
N GLU A 606 33.52 18.96 -10.83
CA GLU A 606 33.75 18.02 -9.73
C GLU A 606 33.79 16.56 -10.21
N LEU A 607 32.94 16.19 -11.16
CA LEU A 607 32.97 14.83 -11.74
C LEU A 607 34.29 14.54 -12.47
N TRP A 608 34.80 15.50 -13.25
CA TRP A 608 36.10 15.35 -13.93
C TRP A 608 37.26 15.28 -12.94
N ARG A 609 37.24 16.11 -11.89
CA ARG A 609 38.22 16.05 -10.80
C ARG A 609 38.23 14.69 -10.10
N LEU A 610 37.06 14.11 -9.86
CA LEU A 610 36.93 12.75 -9.31
C LEU A 610 37.45 11.68 -10.29
N HIS A 611 37.20 11.85 -11.59
CA HIS A 611 37.74 10.96 -12.63
C HIS A 611 39.27 10.99 -12.72
N GLU A 612 39.89 12.17 -12.62
CA GLU A 612 41.35 12.30 -12.57
C GLU A 612 41.91 11.64 -11.29
N ALA A 613 41.25 11.83 -10.15
CA ALA A 613 41.66 11.26 -8.87
C ALA A 613 41.36 9.76 -8.70
N ARG A 614 40.69 9.10 -9.66
CA ARG A 614 40.12 7.75 -9.51
C ARG A 614 41.15 6.68 -9.10
N TRP A 615 42.36 6.75 -9.64
CA TRP A 615 43.43 5.77 -9.34
C TRP A 615 43.97 5.93 -7.93
N ARG A 616 44.11 7.18 -7.46
CA ARG A 616 44.47 7.47 -6.07
C ARG A 616 43.38 6.95 -5.13
N LEU A 617 42.12 7.32 -5.41
CA LEU A 617 40.96 6.95 -4.59
C LEU A 617 40.74 5.43 -4.51
N ALA A 618 41.04 4.69 -5.58
CA ALA A 618 40.90 3.24 -5.60
C ALA A 618 42.02 2.49 -4.85
N LYS A 619 43.23 3.07 -4.76
CA LYS A 619 44.37 2.47 -4.05
C LYS A 619 44.35 2.74 -2.55
N THR A 620 43.77 3.85 -2.11
CA THR A 620 43.68 4.20 -0.69
C THR A 620 42.80 3.21 0.07
N LYS A 621 43.24 2.80 1.27
CA LYS A 621 42.44 1.89 2.12
C LYS A 621 41.14 2.57 2.55
N ARG A 622 40.06 1.79 2.62
CA ARG A 622 38.71 2.28 2.95
C ARG A 622 38.60 3.00 4.30
N GLU A 623 39.43 2.61 5.26
CA GLU A 623 39.48 3.20 6.60
C GLU A 623 40.10 4.60 6.60
N GLU A 624 41.03 4.86 5.69
CA GLU A 624 41.76 6.13 5.56
C GLU A 624 40.98 7.18 4.76
N LEU A 625 39.97 6.76 3.98
CA LEU A 625 39.16 7.65 3.15
C LEU A 625 38.19 8.51 3.99
N SER A 626 38.19 9.81 3.69
CA SER A 626 37.22 10.77 4.26
C SER A 626 35.78 10.45 3.82
N LYS A 627 34.78 10.91 4.60
CA LYS A 627 33.36 10.78 4.24
C LYS A 627 33.05 11.42 2.87
N ALA A 628 33.65 12.57 2.58
CA ALA A 628 33.49 13.25 1.29
C ALA A 628 34.10 12.45 0.13
N GLU A 629 35.27 11.83 0.35
CA GLU A 629 35.92 10.98 -0.66
C GLU A 629 35.11 9.69 -0.91
N LYS A 630 34.56 9.07 0.14
CA LYS A 630 33.66 7.90 0.02
C LYS A 630 32.41 8.23 -0.81
N PHE A 631 31.81 9.40 -0.57
CA PHE A 631 30.69 9.89 -1.36
C PHE A 631 31.11 10.22 -2.82
N GLY A 632 32.28 10.83 -3.01
CA GLY A 632 32.84 11.08 -4.34
C GLY A 632 33.07 9.79 -5.14
N ILE A 633 33.55 8.72 -4.49
CA ILE A 633 33.69 7.39 -5.10
C ILE A 633 32.31 6.85 -5.50
N PHE A 634 31.32 6.91 -4.61
CA PHE A 634 29.95 6.50 -4.96
C PHE A 634 29.46 7.25 -6.20
N GLN A 635 29.55 8.58 -6.19
CA GLN A 635 29.05 9.46 -7.25
C GLN A 635 29.74 9.15 -8.59
N LEU A 636 31.06 8.96 -8.58
CA LEU A 636 31.83 8.63 -9.78
C LEU A 636 31.43 7.26 -10.35
N TYR A 637 31.38 6.23 -9.52
CA TYR A 637 31.12 4.87 -9.97
C TYR A 637 29.66 4.64 -10.39
N ILE A 638 28.68 5.32 -9.76
CA ILE A 638 27.30 5.27 -10.23
C ILE A 638 27.15 6.04 -11.55
N VAL A 639 27.87 7.14 -11.76
CA VAL A 639 27.94 7.84 -13.05
C VAL A 639 28.57 6.95 -14.12
N TYR A 640 29.63 6.20 -13.81
CA TYR A 640 30.17 5.18 -14.73
C TYR A 640 29.17 4.09 -15.04
N ALA A 641 28.46 3.57 -14.04
CA ALA A 641 27.43 2.56 -14.26
C ALA A 641 26.33 3.09 -15.19
N ILE A 642 25.86 4.33 -14.99
CA ILE A 642 24.84 4.94 -15.84
C ILE A 642 25.37 5.17 -17.26
N GLY A 643 26.56 5.75 -17.42
CA GLY A 643 27.17 6.00 -18.73
C GLY A 643 27.43 4.70 -19.50
N ALA A 644 27.99 3.69 -18.83
CA ALA A 644 28.23 2.38 -19.43
C ALA A 644 26.92 1.66 -19.81
N THR A 645 25.88 1.76 -18.96
CA THR A 645 24.54 1.24 -19.29
C THR A 645 23.97 1.94 -20.52
N PHE A 646 24.16 3.26 -20.62
CA PHE A 646 23.70 4.00 -21.80
C PHE A 646 24.42 3.53 -23.07
N LEU A 647 25.75 3.40 -23.04
CA LEU A 647 26.54 2.88 -24.16
C LEU A 647 26.12 1.46 -24.54
N GLN A 648 25.89 0.59 -23.56
CA GLN A 648 25.40 -0.78 -23.79
C GLN A 648 24.02 -0.81 -24.46
N LEU A 649 23.16 0.16 -24.16
CA LEU A 649 21.82 0.27 -24.74
C LEU A 649 21.82 0.99 -26.09
N SER A 650 22.83 1.79 -26.43
CA SER A 650 22.93 2.51 -27.70
C SER A 650 23.77 1.79 -28.76
N GLU A 651 24.83 1.10 -28.36
CA GLU A 651 25.84 0.50 -29.23
C GLU A 651 26.42 -0.82 -28.68
N ARG A 652 27.33 -1.48 -29.43
CA ARG A 652 28.01 -2.70 -28.97
C ARG A 652 29.08 -2.35 -27.92
N TYR A 653 28.76 -2.59 -26.65
CA TYR A 653 29.65 -2.35 -25.52
C TYR A 653 30.28 -3.65 -25.01
N SER A 654 31.61 -3.74 -25.02
CA SER A 654 32.38 -4.96 -24.67
C SER A 654 33.42 -4.76 -23.55
N TYR A 655 33.35 -3.65 -22.81
CA TYR A 655 34.28 -3.36 -21.71
C TYR A 655 33.75 -3.98 -20.39
N ILE A 656 33.90 -3.28 -19.27
CA ILE A 656 33.44 -3.73 -17.95
C ILE A 656 31.92 -3.63 -17.86
N PRO A 657 31.19 -4.73 -17.56
CA PRO A 657 29.73 -4.69 -17.43
C PRO A 657 29.26 -3.61 -16.45
N PRO A 658 28.23 -2.81 -16.79
CA PRO A 658 27.76 -1.70 -15.96
C PRO A 658 27.39 -2.10 -14.53
N GLU A 659 26.94 -3.36 -14.34
CA GLU A 659 26.60 -3.92 -13.04
C GLU A 659 27.81 -3.93 -12.09
N ARG A 660 29.04 -4.11 -12.59
CA ARG A 660 30.23 -4.10 -11.73
C ARG A 660 30.52 -2.70 -11.19
N PHE A 661 30.38 -1.66 -12.02
CA PHE A 661 30.50 -0.28 -11.56
C PHE A 661 29.42 0.06 -10.53
N TYR A 662 28.18 -0.41 -10.76
CA TYR A 662 27.08 -0.26 -9.81
C TYR A 662 27.38 -0.94 -8.46
N MET A 663 27.89 -2.18 -8.48
CA MET A 663 28.26 -2.88 -7.24
C MET A 663 29.37 -2.16 -6.48
N THR A 664 30.40 -1.63 -7.17
CA THR A 664 31.45 -0.81 -6.53
C THR A 664 30.88 0.45 -5.89
N ALA A 665 29.91 1.12 -6.54
CA ALA A 665 29.22 2.24 -5.93
C ALA A 665 28.47 1.81 -4.66
N LEU A 666 27.69 0.73 -4.73
CA LEU A 666 26.89 0.24 -3.60
C LEU A 666 27.72 -0.17 -2.37
N GLN A 667 28.99 -0.54 -2.54
CA GLN A 667 29.86 -0.79 -1.40
C GLN A 667 29.96 0.41 -0.46
N GLN A 668 29.79 1.65 -0.95
CA GLN A 668 29.86 2.88 -0.17
C GLN A 668 28.50 3.32 0.45
N VAL A 669 27.45 2.50 0.36
CA VAL A 669 26.09 2.83 0.85
C VAL A 669 26.05 3.24 2.32
N SER A 670 26.85 2.62 3.19
CA SER A 670 26.90 3.00 4.61
C SER A 670 27.34 4.45 4.83
N ALA A 671 28.30 4.93 4.04
CA ALA A 671 28.73 6.32 4.08
C ALA A 671 27.65 7.28 3.56
N MET A 672 26.74 6.81 2.69
CA MET A 672 25.61 7.60 2.18
C MET A 672 24.50 7.76 3.20
N CYS A 673 24.16 6.69 3.92
CA CYS A 673 23.16 6.73 4.99
C CYS A 673 23.57 7.68 6.12
N GLU A 674 24.88 7.95 6.27
CA GLU A 674 25.43 8.90 7.23
C GLU A 674 25.75 10.29 6.65
N ALA A 675 25.56 10.53 5.35
CA ALA A 675 25.96 11.77 4.67
C ALA A 675 25.00 12.93 4.97
N ARG A 676 25.44 14.16 4.66
CA ARG A 676 24.56 15.34 4.71
C ARG A 676 23.35 15.09 3.80
N SER A 677 22.20 15.59 4.23
CA SER A 677 20.90 15.34 3.60
C SER A 677 20.85 15.68 2.09
N ILE A 678 21.60 16.69 1.61
CA ILE A 678 21.71 17.03 0.18
C ILE A 678 22.42 15.93 -0.63
N ASP A 679 23.49 15.37 -0.09
CA ASP A 679 24.27 14.31 -0.75
C ASP A 679 23.42 13.03 -0.87
N ASN A 680 22.59 12.75 0.14
CA ASN A 680 21.63 11.66 0.09
C ASN A 680 20.54 11.87 -1.00
N ILE A 681 20.07 13.11 -1.21
CA ILE A 681 19.15 13.41 -2.32
C ILE A 681 19.82 13.13 -3.67
N LYS A 682 21.07 13.58 -3.86
CA LYS A 682 21.86 13.30 -5.09
C LYS A 682 22.04 11.80 -5.31
N ALA A 683 22.33 11.06 -4.23
CA ALA A 683 22.49 9.61 -4.25
C ALA A 683 21.24 8.88 -4.74
N MET A 684 20.10 9.15 -4.11
CA MET A 684 18.81 8.56 -4.48
C MET A 684 18.43 8.94 -5.92
N THR A 685 18.70 10.18 -6.32
CA THR A 685 18.46 10.63 -7.70
C THR A 685 19.30 9.85 -8.71
N LEU A 686 20.59 9.62 -8.44
CA LEU A 686 21.47 8.82 -9.31
C LEU A 686 21.03 7.35 -9.40
N LEU A 687 20.65 6.75 -8.26
CA LEU A 687 20.13 5.39 -8.24
C LEU A 687 18.84 5.26 -9.06
N VAL A 688 17.92 6.23 -8.96
CA VAL A 688 16.71 6.25 -9.80
C VAL A 688 17.07 6.35 -11.29
N VAL A 689 18.00 7.24 -11.67
CA VAL A 689 18.44 7.39 -13.07
C VAL A 689 19.06 6.08 -13.62
N TYR A 690 19.81 5.34 -12.79
CA TYR A 690 20.33 4.02 -13.15
C TYR A 690 19.22 2.97 -13.27
N HIS A 691 18.36 2.85 -12.26
CA HIS A 691 17.31 1.83 -12.22
C HIS A 691 16.28 1.98 -13.34
N LEU A 692 16.03 3.22 -13.80
CA LEU A 692 15.21 3.49 -14.98
C LEU A 692 15.73 2.82 -16.27
N ARG A 693 16.99 2.37 -16.32
CA ARG A 693 17.61 1.74 -17.50
C ARG A 693 18.14 0.34 -17.24
N SER A 694 18.11 -0.11 -15.99
CA SER A 694 18.56 -1.44 -15.58
C SER A 694 17.42 -2.47 -15.63
N ALA A 695 17.76 -3.76 -15.58
CA ALA A 695 16.76 -4.83 -15.47
C ALA A 695 16.03 -4.87 -14.11
N SER A 696 16.51 -4.10 -13.11
CA SER A 696 15.91 -4.00 -11.78
C SER A 696 15.15 -2.68 -11.65
N SER A 697 13.84 -2.72 -11.75
CA SER A 697 12.94 -1.56 -11.62
C SER A 697 12.28 -1.44 -10.24
N GLN A 698 12.64 -2.30 -9.29
CA GLN A 698 12.01 -2.36 -7.98
C GLN A 698 12.24 -1.07 -7.17
N GLY A 699 11.20 -0.58 -6.50
CA GLY A 699 11.32 0.52 -5.54
C GLY A 699 11.49 1.94 -6.10
N MET A 700 11.52 2.18 -7.42
CA MET A 700 11.83 3.50 -8.01
C MET A 700 10.92 4.64 -7.51
N TRP A 701 9.61 4.40 -7.42
CA TRP A 701 8.65 5.39 -6.90
C TRP A 701 8.90 5.75 -5.43
N TYR A 702 9.21 4.75 -4.60
CA TYR A 702 9.51 4.97 -3.18
C TYR A 702 10.80 5.76 -3.01
N MET A 703 11.82 5.43 -3.80
CA MET A 703 13.13 6.09 -3.75
C MET A 703 13.05 7.55 -4.18
N ILE A 704 12.40 7.84 -5.32
CA ILE A 704 12.23 9.24 -5.75
C ILE A 704 11.30 10.03 -4.83
N GLY A 705 10.26 9.39 -4.27
CA GLY A 705 9.40 10.00 -3.26
C GLY A 705 10.13 10.30 -1.95
N LEU A 706 11.07 9.44 -1.51
CA LEU A 706 11.91 9.70 -0.36
C LEU A 706 12.89 10.86 -0.63
N ALA A 707 13.47 10.92 -1.83
CA ALA A 707 14.31 12.04 -2.25
C ALA A 707 13.52 13.37 -2.23
N MET A 708 12.28 13.38 -2.74
CA MET A 708 11.42 14.56 -2.70
C MET A 708 11.08 14.97 -1.26
N ARG A 709 10.66 14.03 -0.40
CA ARG A 709 10.37 14.34 1.02
C ARG A 709 11.58 14.88 1.77
N THR A 710 12.77 14.34 1.49
CA THR A 710 14.02 14.86 2.06
C THR A 710 14.33 16.27 1.52
N ALA A 711 14.07 16.55 0.25
CA ALA A 711 14.19 17.90 -0.31
C ALA A 711 13.20 18.89 0.33
N ILE A 712 11.99 18.42 0.66
CA ILE A 712 10.99 19.21 1.39
C ILE A 712 11.45 19.52 2.82
N ASP A 713 11.94 18.51 3.54
CA ASP A 713 12.43 18.65 4.92
C ASP A 713 13.56 19.68 5.05
N LEU A 714 14.46 19.73 4.06
CA LEU A 714 15.51 20.74 3.96
C LEU A 714 15.06 22.08 3.37
N GLY A 715 13.79 22.18 2.99
CA GLY A 715 13.21 23.37 2.38
C GLY A 715 13.83 23.77 1.04
N LEU A 716 14.32 22.82 0.24
CA LEU A 716 14.86 23.11 -1.11
C LEU A 716 13.80 23.68 -2.06
N HIS A 717 12.52 23.44 -1.77
CA HIS A 717 11.37 23.97 -2.51
C HIS A 717 11.04 25.43 -2.15
N ARG A 718 11.77 26.04 -1.18
CA ARG A 718 11.51 27.37 -0.65
C ARG A 718 12.56 28.39 -1.08
N LYS A 719 12.15 29.48 -1.73
CA LYS A 719 13.03 30.60 -2.14
C LYS A 719 13.78 31.22 -0.96
N ALA A 720 13.16 31.29 0.21
CA ALA A 720 13.76 31.85 1.42
C ALA A 720 15.08 31.16 1.84
N ASN A 721 15.25 29.88 1.50
CA ASN A 721 16.43 29.10 1.88
C ASN A 721 17.66 29.37 1.00
N GLU A 722 17.54 30.24 -0.01
CA GLU A 722 18.64 30.63 -0.90
C GLU A 722 19.31 31.95 -0.51
N ALA A 723 18.69 32.75 0.36
CA ALA A 723 19.10 34.14 0.62
C ALA A 723 20.56 34.30 1.10
N ASN A 724 21.11 33.28 1.77
CA ASN A 724 22.45 33.30 2.36
C ASN A 724 23.46 32.36 1.66
N LEU A 725 23.14 31.87 0.46
CA LEU A 725 24.00 30.96 -0.29
C LEU A 725 24.79 31.70 -1.37
N ASP A 726 25.97 31.19 -1.71
CA ASP A 726 26.67 31.65 -2.91
C ASP A 726 25.82 31.38 -4.16
N PRO A 727 25.84 32.26 -5.18
CA PRO A 727 24.98 32.15 -6.36
C PRO A 727 25.09 30.80 -7.07
N PHE A 728 26.29 30.24 -7.15
CA PHE A 728 26.53 28.94 -7.77
C PHE A 728 25.86 27.80 -7.01
N THR A 729 26.05 27.72 -5.68
CA THR A 729 25.43 26.70 -4.84
C THR A 729 23.92 26.83 -4.81
N ALA A 730 23.39 28.06 -4.81
CA ALA A 730 21.95 28.30 -4.95
C ALA A 730 21.43 27.67 -6.25
N GLN A 731 22.06 27.98 -7.40
CA GLN A 731 21.69 27.36 -8.68
C GLN A 731 21.80 25.84 -8.65
N LEU A 732 22.86 25.27 -8.09
CA LEU A 732 23.01 23.81 -8.01
C LEU A 732 21.90 23.15 -7.17
N ARG A 733 21.43 23.81 -6.09
CA ARG A 733 20.29 23.36 -5.29
C ARG A 733 18.97 23.48 -6.06
N ARG A 734 18.76 24.55 -6.83
CA ARG A 734 17.59 24.67 -7.74
C ARG A 734 17.57 23.53 -8.74
N ARG A 735 18.70 23.29 -9.41
CA ARG A 735 18.85 22.21 -10.41
C ARG A 735 18.54 20.84 -9.79
N LEU A 736 19.02 20.58 -8.56
CA LEU A 736 18.72 19.35 -7.84
C LEU A 736 17.23 19.21 -7.54
N PHE A 737 16.59 20.21 -6.94
CA PHE A 737 15.16 20.18 -6.62
C PHE A 737 14.31 19.93 -7.86
N TRP A 738 14.54 20.69 -8.93
CA TRP A 738 13.76 20.59 -10.15
C TRP A 738 14.02 19.30 -10.94
N THR A 739 15.21 18.71 -10.82
CA THR A 739 15.47 17.36 -11.36
C THR A 739 14.68 16.30 -10.59
N VAL A 740 14.64 16.38 -9.25
CA VAL A 740 13.84 15.46 -8.42
C VAL A 740 12.35 15.63 -8.71
N TYR A 741 11.88 16.88 -8.86
CA TYR A 741 10.53 17.21 -9.30
C TYR A 741 10.19 16.54 -10.63
N TYR A 742 11.05 16.74 -11.65
CA TYR A 742 10.85 16.14 -12.96
C TYR A 742 10.71 14.62 -12.89
N LEU A 743 11.66 13.95 -12.22
CA LEU A 743 11.70 12.49 -12.12
C LEU A 743 10.50 11.95 -11.33
N GLU A 744 10.10 12.62 -10.24
CA GLU A 744 8.92 12.23 -9.47
C GLU A 744 7.64 12.32 -10.31
N ARG A 745 7.44 13.43 -11.03
CA ARG A 745 6.24 13.65 -11.86
C ARG A 745 6.12 12.57 -12.93
N VAL A 746 7.19 12.31 -13.68
CA VAL A 746 7.16 11.33 -14.76
C VAL A 746 7.00 9.89 -14.24
N VAL A 747 7.69 9.51 -13.17
CA VAL A 747 7.57 8.16 -12.58
C VAL A 747 6.18 7.94 -11.98
N SER A 748 5.67 8.90 -11.21
CA SER A 748 4.36 8.77 -10.55
C SER A 748 3.23 8.75 -11.58
N MET A 749 3.27 9.61 -12.61
CA MET A 749 2.28 9.58 -13.70
C MET A 749 2.27 8.25 -14.44
N SER A 750 3.46 7.71 -14.76
CA SER A 750 3.59 6.42 -15.46
C SER A 750 3.00 5.26 -14.68
N LEU A 751 3.12 5.31 -13.35
CA LEU A 751 2.64 4.26 -12.45
C LEU A 751 1.21 4.52 -11.93
N GLY A 752 0.58 5.63 -12.32
CA GLY A 752 -0.74 5.99 -11.80
C GLY A 752 -0.76 6.36 -10.33
N ARG A 753 0.30 7.01 -9.80
CA ARG A 753 0.46 7.33 -8.37
C ARG A 753 0.40 8.85 -8.11
N PRO A 754 -0.07 9.29 -6.93
CA PRO A 754 -0.06 10.70 -6.57
C PRO A 754 1.36 11.21 -6.31
N PHE A 755 1.52 12.53 -6.39
CA PHE A 755 2.79 13.24 -6.15
C PHE A 755 2.99 13.58 -4.66
N SER A 756 4.24 13.76 -4.22
CA SER A 756 4.54 14.08 -2.80
C SER A 756 4.34 15.54 -2.42
N ILE A 757 4.40 16.47 -3.37
CA ILE A 757 4.20 17.92 -3.14
C ILE A 757 3.29 18.51 -4.22
N ALA A 758 2.36 19.37 -3.83
CA ALA A 758 1.53 20.14 -4.77
C ALA A 758 2.28 21.38 -5.26
N ASP A 759 2.07 21.78 -6.51
CA ASP A 759 2.84 22.88 -7.12
C ASP A 759 2.62 24.23 -6.40
N ARG A 760 1.45 24.45 -5.79
CA ARG A 760 1.15 25.65 -4.98
C ARG A 760 2.05 25.81 -3.75
N ASN A 761 2.70 24.73 -3.30
CA ASN A 761 3.59 24.78 -2.14
C ASN A 761 5.04 25.11 -2.54
N ILE A 762 5.32 25.29 -3.83
CA ILE A 762 6.66 25.56 -4.38
C ILE A 762 6.75 27.04 -4.76
N ASP A 763 7.57 27.81 -4.05
CA ASP A 763 7.88 29.21 -4.40
C ASP A 763 9.30 29.36 -4.98
N LEU A 764 10.04 28.25 -5.14
CA LEU A 764 11.35 28.22 -5.75
C LEU A 764 11.26 28.54 -7.25
N PRO A 765 12.05 29.51 -7.77
CA PRO A 765 12.07 29.80 -9.20
C PRO A 765 12.74 28.66 -9.99
N LEU A 766 12.48 28.62 -11.31
CA LEU A 766 13.20 27.72 -12.22
C LEU A 766 14.71 28.03 -12.21
N PRO A 767 15.57 27.03 -12.51
CA PRO A 767 17.00 27.28 -12.72
C PRO A 767 17.23 28.30 -13.84
N LEU A 768 18.33 29.04 -13.78
CA LEU A 768 18.69 29.97 -14.84
C LEU A 768 19.07 29.23 -16.13
N ASP A 769 18.72 29.83 -17.26
CA ASP A 769 19.08 29.35 -18.60
C ASP A 769 20.49 29.81 -18.98
N VAL A 770 21.49 29.24 -18.31
CA VAL A 770 22.92 29.52 -18.50
C VAL A 770 23.68 28.21 -18.61
N ASP A 771 24.86 28.23 -19.24
CA ASP A 771 25.68 27.03 -19.33
C ASP A 771 26.08 26.50 -17.94
N ASP A 772 26.13 25.17 -17.80
CA ASP A 772 26.24 24.48 -16.51
C ASP A 772 27.60 24.69 -15.82
N ASP A 773 28.62 25.08 -16.58
CA ASP A 773 30.00 25.38 -16.19
C ASP A 773 30.25 26.84 -15.78
N VAL A 774 29.28 27.74 -15.99
CA VAL A 774 29.39 29.16 -15.63
C VAL A 774 29.49 29.32 -14.11
N ARG A 775 30.54 30.02 -13.66
CA ARG A 775 30.79 30.35 -12.23
C ARG A 775 30.68 31.83 -11.90
N ASP A 776 30.66 32.71 -12.90
CA ASP A 776 30.68 34.16 -12.70
C ASP A 776 29.43 34.64 -11.93
N PRO A 777 29.58 35.20 -10.72
CA PRO A 777 28.46 35.69 -9.91
C PRO A 777 27.61 36.75 -10.63
N HIS A 778 28.19 37.55 -11.52
CA HIS A 778 27.45 38.59 -12.26
C HIS A 778 26.47 37.97 -13.25
N LEU A 779 26.89 36.94 -14.00
CA LEU A 779 26.05 36.20 -14.93
C LEU A 779 25.00 35.34 -14.19
N LEU A 780 25.34 34.82 -13.00
CA LEU A 780 24.42 34.02 -12.19
C LEU A 780 23.36 34.86 -11.42
N ASN A 781 23.52 36.18 -11.41
CA ASN A 781 22.56 37.13 -10.83
C ASN A 781 21.79 37.92 -11.89
N ALA A 782 22.30 38.00 -13.13
CA ALA A 782 21.64 38.68 -14.23
C ALA A 782 20.45 37.84 -14.75
N ASN A 783 19.26 38.44 -14.76
CA ASN A 783 18.03 37.81 -15.28
C ASN A 783 17.99 37.89 -16.83
N GLN A 784 19.11 37.59 -17.50
CA GLN A 784 19.23 37.70 -18.95
C GLN A 784 18.74 36.43 -19.64
N GLN A 785 17.65 36.55 -20.40
CA GLN A 785 17.22 35.52 -21.33
C GLN A 785 18.19 35.51 -22.51
N THR A 786 18.96 34.43 -22.67
CA THR A 786 19.83 34.27 -23.83
C THR A 786 18.99 33.86 -25.04
N ASN A 787 19.22 34.49 -26.20
CA ASN A 787 18.60 34.04 -27.46
C ASN A 787 19.20 32.72 -27.97
N ARG A 788 20.43 32.37 -27.54
CA ARG A 788 21.06 31.08 -27.82
C ARG A 788 20.59 29.99 -26.85
N PRO A 789 20.41 28.73 -27.30
CA PRO A 789 20.24 27.60 -26.41
C PRO A 789 21.53 27.34 -25.63
N THR A 790 21.38 27.05 -24.34
CA THR A 790 22.43 26.70 -23.38
C THR A 790 22.31 25.21 -23.01
N THR A 791 23.29 24.69 -22.28
CA THR A 791 23.23 23.31 -21.73
C THR A 791 22.05 23.08 -20.76
N MET A 792 21.41 24.14 -20.25
CA MET A 792 20.26 24.08 -19.35
C MET A 792 18.91 24.20 -20.05
N THR A 793 18.85 24.84 -21.24
CA THR A 793 17.60 25.17 -21.93
C THR A 793 16.69 23.96 -22.08
N PHE A 794 17.24 22.81 -22.48
CA PHE A 794 16.45 21.61 -22.68
C PHE A 794 15.80 21.07 -21.39
N ALA A 795 16.56 21.03 -20.28
CA ALA A 795 16.02 20.63 -18.99
C ALA A 795 14.89 21.55 -18.51
N LEU A 796 14.99 22.86 -18.76
CA LEU A 796 13.95 23.83 -18.40
C LEU A 796 12.63 23.57 -19.12
N TYR A 797 12.68 23.33 -20.43
CA TYR A 797 11.49 22.98 -21.22
C TYR A 797 10.87 21.66 -20.74
N LEU A 798 11.71 20.67 -20.42
CA LEU A 798 11.26 19.40 -19.85
C LEU A 798 10.57 19.60 -18.48
N ILE A 799 11.05 20.50 -17.63
CA ILE A 799 10.42 20.84 -16.34
C ILE A 799 9.08 21.55 -16.56
N GLN A 800 9.02 22.50 -17.49
CA GLN A 800 7.79 23.24 -17.80
C GLN A 800 6.65 22.31 -18.23
N ILE A 801 6.91 21.37 -19.13
CA ILE A 801 5.88 20.41 -19.53
C ILE A 801 5.48 19.46 -18.38
N ARG A 802 6.38 19.12 -17.45
CA ARG A 802 6.00 18.36 -16.25
C ARG A 802 5.09 19.14 -15.30
N ARG A 803 5.16 20.48 -15.29
CA ARG A 803 4.18 21.31 -14.56
C ARG A 803 2.80 21.26 -15.21
N ILE A 804 2.72 21.15 -16.54
CA ILE A 804 1.45 20.91 -17.24
C ILE A 804 0.92 19.52 -16.87
N ASP A 805 1.75 18.47 -16.95
CA ASP A 805 1.36 17.11 -16.50
C ASP A 805 0.85 17.10 -15.05
N SER A 806 1.47 17.89 -14.18
CA SER A 806 1.06 18.04 -12.79
C SER A 806 -0.37 18.60 -12.69
N ARG A 807 -0.71 19.61 -13.49
CA ARG A 807 -2.08 20.14 -13.59
C ARG A 807 -3.06 19.14 -14.19
N VAL A 808 -2.66 18.41 -15.25
CA VAL A 808 -3.47 17.34 -15.84
C VAL A 808 -3.83 16.29 -14.78
N GLN A 809 -2.86 15.85 -13.99
CA GLN A 809 -3.08 14.89 -12.91
C GLN A 809 -4.12 15.39 -11.88
N HIS A 810 -3.98 16.62 -11.40
CA HIS A 810 -4.84 17.17 -10.35
C HIS A 810 -6.24 17.58 -10.86
N LYS A 811 -6.37 17.94 -12.14
CA LYS A 811 -7.64 18.40 -12.74
C LYS A 811 -8.44 17.28 -13.40
N ILE A 812 -7.77 16.32 -14.05
CA ILE A 812 -8.40 15.24 -14.85
C ILE A 812 -8.38 13.90 -14.11
N TYR A 813 -7.24 13.50 -13.55
CA TYR A 813 -7.04 12.19 -12.91
C TYR A 813 -7.43 12.17 -11.43
N ARG A 814 -8.51 12.86 -11.09
CA ARG A 814 -8.98 13.08 -9.72
C ARG A 814 -10.08 12.08 -9.35
N ALA A 815 -10.09 11.65 -8.09
CA ALA A 815 -11.01 10.60 -7.61
C ALA A 815 -12.34 11.15 -7.06
N ASP A 816 -12.42 12.46 -6.79
CA ASP A 816 -13.57 13.13 -6.17
C ASP A 816 -14.72 13.41 -7.14
N ARG A 817 -14.50 13.35 -8.47
CA ARG A 817 -15.50 13.71 -9.48
C ARG A 817 -15.54 12.71 -10.64
N PRO A 818 -16.72 12.46 -11.23
CA PRO A 818 -16.84 11.58 -12.39
C PRO A 818 -16.24 12.22 -13.65
N LEU A 819 -15.67 11.40 -14.54
CA LEU A 819 -14.95 11.84 -15.75
C LEU A 819 -15.74 12.82 -16.63
N HIS A 820 -17.02 12.56 -16.91
CA HIS A 820 -17.83 13.42 -17.79
C HIS A 820 -17.89 14.88 -17.32
N SER A 821 -17.89 15.13 -16.01
CA SER A 821 -17.92 16.47 -15.42
C SER A 821 -16.63 17.27 -15.60
N LEU A 822 -15.55 16.59 -16.02
CA LEU A 822 -14.20 17.15 -16.15
C LEU A 822 -13.84 17.51 -17.60
N ARG A 823 -14.70 17.17 -18.58
CA ARG A 823 -14.44 17.41 -20.00
C ARG A 823 -14.17 18.89 -20.31
N SER A 824 -14.90 19.81 -19.67
CA SER A 824 -14.71 21.26 -19.85
C SER A 824 -13.33 21.76 -19.44
N LYS A 825 -12.58 21.00 -18.63
CA LYS A 825 -11.21 21.36 -18.20
C LYS A 825 -10.15 20.97 -19.23
N MET A 826 -10.50 20.16 -20.23
CA MET A 826 -9.59 19.65 -21.24
C MET A 826 -9.09 20.76 -22.18
N ASP A 827 -9.99 21.64 -22.64
CA ASP A 827 -9.66 22.69 -23.62
C ASP A 827 -8.57 23.65 -23.11
N ARG A 828 -8.70 24.13 -21.86
CA ARG A 828 -7.69 25.02 -21.24
C ARG A 828 -6.32 24.34 -21.15
N LEU A 829 -6.28 23.06 -20.76
CA LEU A 829 -5.02 22.31 -20.66
C LEU A 829 -4.42 21.96 -22.02
N PHE A 830 -5.26 21.75 -23.04
CA PHE A 830 -4.82 21.54 -24.42
C PHE A 830 -4.15 22.79 -24.99
N LEU A 831 -4.75 23.97 -24.77
CA LEU A 831 -4.15 25.25 -25.19
C LEU A 831 -2.79 25.50 -24.54
N GLU A 832 -2.63 25.20 -23.24
CA GLU A 832 -1.34 25.28 -22.54
C GLU A 832 -0.28 24.36 -23.16
N LEU A 833 -0.66 23.17 -23.64
CA LEU A 833 0.25 22.25 -24.34
C LEU A 833 0.64 22.77 -25.73
N GLU A 834 -0.29 23.35 -26.47
CA GLU A 834 0.01 23.98 -27.77
C GLU A 834 0.95 25.18 -27.61
N GLU A 835 0.72 26.03 -26.62
CA GLU A 835 1.61 27.16 -26.32
C GLU A 835 3.04 26.69 -26.03
N TRP A 836 3.18 25.65 -25.20
CA TRP A 836 4.47 25.04 -24.93
C TRP A 836 5.14 24.53 -26.21
N LYS A 837 4.38 23.86 -27.09
CA LYS A 837 4.88 23.35 -28.37
C LYS A 837 5.36 24.46 -29.31
N GLN A 838 4.61 25.55 -29.43
CA GLN A 838 5.02 26.71 -30.23
C GLN A 838 6.32 27.32 -29.68
N SER A 839 6.43 27.47 -28.36
CA SER A 839 7.66 27.98 -27.74
C SER A 839 8.88 27.06 -27.97
N ALA A 840 8.68 25.73 -27.94
CA ALA A 840 9.74 24.76 -28.18
C ALA A 840 10.21 24.75 -29.64
N LEU A 841 9.30 24.94 -30.60
CA LEU A 841 9.62 25.00 -32.03
C LEU A 841 10.56 26.17 -32.37
N LEU A 842 10.43 27.29 -31.66
CA LEU A 842 11.28 28.47 -31.85
C LEU A 842 12.71 28.27 -31.31
N ARG A 843 12.92 27.29 -30.42
CA ARG A 843 14.19 27.13 -29.68
C ARG A 843 14.99 25.88 -30.07
N PHE A 844 14.33 24.81 -30.49
CA PHE A 844 14.99 23.53 -30.80
C PHE A 844 14.81 23.15 -32.28
N SER A 845 15.81 22.47 -32.84
CA SER A 845 15.76 21.88 -34.17
C SER A 845 16.36 20.48 -34.16
N GLY A 846 16.07 19.67 -35.19
CA GLY A 846 16.63 18.32 -35.32
C GLY A 846 16.18 17.34 -34.23
N SER A 847 17.12 16.55 -33.70
CA SER A 847 16.86 15.45 -32.75
C SER A 847 16.37 15.90 -31.38
N ASP A 848 16.81 17.07 -30.89
CA ASP A 848 16.36 17.63 -29.62
C ASP A 848 14.88 18.03 -29.70
N PHE A 849 14.46 18.58 -30.84
CA PHE A 849 13.06 18.88 -31.09
C PHE A 849 12.20 17.60 -31.17
N ASP A 850 12.68 16.56 -31.87
CA ASP A 850 12.01 15.26 -31.92
C ASP A 850 11.78 14.68 -30.51
N TYR A 851 12.80 14.77 -29.65
CA TYR A 851 12.68 14.29 -28.25
C TYR A 851 11.75 15.19 -27.42
N GLY A 852 11.78 16.51 -27.59
CA GLY A 852 10.82 17.42 -26.95
C GLY A 852 9.39 17.11 -27.36
N MET A 853 9.17 16.87 -28.65
CA MET A 853 7.85 16.54 -29.21
C MET A 853 7.33 15.19 -28.70
N LEU A 854 8.22 14.24 -28.43
CA LEU A 854 7.85 12.99 -27.77
C LEU A 854 7.19 13.23 -26.40
N HIS A 855 7.73 14.16 -25.61
CA HIS A 855 7.17 14.52 -24.31
C HIS A 855 5.83 15.26 -24.43
N TYR A 856 5.67 16.10 -25.45
CA TYR A 856 4.41 16.75 -25.78
C TYR A 856 3.33 15.75 -26.18
N ASN A 857 3.61 14.85 -27.12
CA ASN A 857 2.65 13.84 -27.56
C ASN A 857 2.25 12.90 -26.41
N ARG A 858 3.20 12.60 -25.51
CA ARG A 858 2.91 11.86 -24.28
C ARG A 858 1.95 12.62 -23.36
N ALA A 859 2.15 13.92 -23.14
CA ALA A 859 1.29 14.74 -22.30
C ALA A 859 -0.12 14.88 -22.90
N LEU A 860 -0.20 15.04 -24.23
CA LEU A 860 -1.43 15.12 -24.98
C LEU A 860 -2.26 13.83 -24.91
N ARG A 861 -1.60 12.67 -25.11
CA ARG A 861 -2.23 11.36 -24.89
C ARG A 861 -2.73 11.23 -23.44
N LEU A 862 -1.93 11.62 -22.45
CA LEU A 862 -2.33 11.56 -21.05
C LEU A 862 -3.53 12.49 -20.75
N LEU A 863 -3.65 13.64 -21.40
CA LEU A 863 -4.78 14.54 -21.22
C LEU A 863 -6.09 13.93 -21.75
N ILE A 864 -6.05 13.35 -22.95
CA ILE A 864 -7.26 12.95 -23.70
C ILE A 864 -7.66 11.49 -23.45
N GLN A 865 -6.70 10.58 -23.27
CA GLN A 865 -6.94 9.14 -23.18
C GLN A 865 -8.04 8.71 -22.20
N PRO A 866 -8.21 9.31 -21.00
CA PRO A 866 -9.26 8.91 -20.07
C PRO A 866 -10.68 9.05 -20.63
N PHE A 867 -10.86 9.98 -21.58
CA PHE A 867 -12.15 10.26 -22.20
C PHE A 867 -12.40 9.40 -23.43
N LEU A 868 -11.38 8.72 -23.98
CA LEU A 868 -11.47 7.98 -25.25
C LEU A 868 -12.65 6.99 -25.33
N PRO A 869 -13.03 6.24 -24.27
CA PRO A 869 -14.20 5.36 -24.32
C PRO A 869 -15.56 6.09 -24.41
N SER A 870 -15.60 7.38 -24.04
CA SER A 870 -16.80 8.21 -24.01
C SER A 870 -16.89 9.24 -25.13
N LEU A 871 -15.80 9.43 -25.89
CA LEU A 871 -15.76 10.41 -26.98
C LEU A 871 -16.36 9.81 -28.26
N PRO A 872 -17.31 10.49 -28.92
CA PRO A 872 -17.76 10.08 -30.25
C PRO A 872 -16.67 10.31 -31.30
N LEU A 873 -16.71 9.58 -32.41
CA LEU A 873 -15.75 9.73 -33.52
C LEU A 873 -15.80 11.11 -34.18
N SER A 874 -16.93 11.82 -34.07
CA SER A 874 -17.05 13.20 -34.55
C SER A 874 -16.25 14.21 -33.72
N ASP A 875 -15.78 13.83 -32.52
CA ASP A 875 -15.01 14.72 -31.66
C ASP A 875 -13.54 14.82 -32.15
N PRO A 876 -13.02 16.04 -32.41
CA PRO A 876 -11.64 16.22 -32.88
C PRO A 876 -10.59 15.64 -31.90
N TYR A 877 -10.87 15.63 -30.59
CA TYR A 877 -9.94 15.12 -29.59
C TYR A 877 -9.68 13.61 -29.74
N TYR A 878 -10.63 12.85 -30.26
CA TYR A 878 -10.47 11.42 -30.54
C TYR A 878 -9.31 11.20 -31.54
N HIS A 879 -9.35 11.90 -32.67
CA HIS A 879 -8.32 11.81 -33.71
C HIS A 879 -6.99 12.43 -33.29
N ILE A 880 -7.01 13.51 -32.50
CA ILE A 880 -5.80 14.13 -31.94
C ILE A 880 -5.07 13.13 -31.03
N CYS A 881 -5.79 12.39 -30.18
CA CYS A 881 -5.20 11.37 -29.31
C CYS A 881 -4.55 10.23 -30.12
N LEU A 882 -5.19 9.79 -31.21
CA LEU A 882 -4.64 8.75 -32.09
C LEU A 882 -3.41 9.21 -32.83
N ARG A 883 -3.43 10.42 -33.39
CA ARG A 883 -2.26 11.02 -34.05
C ARG A 883 -1.09 11.14 -33.08
N ALA A 884 -1.34 11.63 -31.86
CA ALA A 884 -0.31 11.71 -30.82
C ALA A 884 0.29 10.34 -30.46
N ALA A 885 -0.54 9.28 -30.40
CA ALA A 885 -0.07 7.92 -30.17
C ALA A 885 0.76 7.37 -31.34
N GLY A 886 0.35 7.63 -32.59
CA GLY A 886 1.11 7.27 -33.78
C GLY A 886 2.46 7.99 -33.84
N ASP A 887 2.46 9.29 -33.59
CA ASP A 887 3.66 10.13 -33.57
C ASP A 887 4.65 9.65 -32.49
N ILE A 888 4.18 9.23 -31.30
CA ILE A 888 5.05 8.61 -30.28
C ILE A 888 5.80 7.41 -30.84
N CYS A 889 5.12 6.52 -31.56
CA CYS A 889 5.70 5.30 -32.12
C CYS A 889 6.71 5.63 -33.24
N GLN A 890 6.36 6.54 -34.16
CA GLN A 890 7.24 6.95 -35.26
C GLN A 890 8.45 7.74 -34.78
N THR A 891 8.28 8.66 -33.82
CA THR A 891 9.39 9.43 -33.25
C THR A 891 10.37 8.51 -32.52
N HIS A 892 9.91 7.53 -31.74
CA HIS A 892 10.82 6.54 -31.15
C HIS A 892 11.56 5.74 -32.23
N LYS A 893 10.87 5.30 -33.29
CA LYS A 893 11.51 4.60 -34.42
C LYS A 893 12.62 5.45 -35.06
N LYS A 894 12.36 6.73 -35.31
CA LYS A 894 13.34 7.70 -35.85
C LYS A 894 14.52 7.89 -34.90
N LEU A 895 14.27 8.09 -33.60
CA LEU A 895 15.32 8.28 -32.59
C LEU A 895 16.21 7.04 -32.41
N HIS A 896 15.69 5.83 -32.64
CA HIS A 896 16.49 4.62 -32.63
C HIS A 896 17.43 4.49 -33.83
N GLN A 897 17.07 5.07 -34.98
CA GLN A 897 17.91 5.03 -36.18
C GLN A 897 19.15 5.93 -36.05
N THR A 898 19.09 6.98 -35.22
CA THR A 898 20.23 7.89 -35.02
C THR A 898 21.27 7.35 -34.04
N LEU A 899 21.07 6.18 -33.42
CA LEU A 899 21.96 5.54 -32.42
C LEU A 899 22.23 6.37 -31.14
N GLU A 900 21.72 7.59 -31.02
CA GLU A 900 21.91 8.47 -29.87
C GLU A 900 20.89 8.24 -28.74
N TYR A 901 19.93 7.34 -28.94
CA TYR A 901 18.80 7.12 -28.04
C TYR A 901 18.97 5.84 -27.20
N GLY A 902 19.36 5.99 -25.94
CA GLY A 902 19.35 4.91 -24.95
C GLY A 902 17.97 4.72 -24.31
N HIS A 903 17.43 3.51 -24.37
CA HIS A 903 16.06 3.22 -23.91
C HIS A 903 15.97 3.20 -22.38
N SER A 904 14.78 3.50 -21.87
CA SER A 904 14.47 3.45 -20.43
C SER A 904 13.13 2.78 -20.20
N PHE A 905 12.86 2.38 -18.96
CA PHE A 905 11.55 1.93 -18.51
C PHE A 905 10.43 2.89 -18.94
N LEU A 906 10.66 4.20 -18.78
CA LEU A 906 9.68 5.21 -19.19
C LEU A 906 9.46 5.25 -20.71
N ALA A 907 10.52 5.02 -21.50
CA ALA A 907 10.40 4.94 -22.96
C ALA A 907 9.57 3.73 -23.41
N VAL A 908 9.90 2.54 -22.89
CA VAL A 908 9.16 1.29 -23.15
C VAL A 908 7.69 1.46 -22.77
N GLN A 909 7.41 2.00 -21.58
CA GLN A 909 6.05 2.27 -21.11
C GLN A 909 5.31 3.29 -22.00
N THR A 910 6.01 4.33 -22.48
CA THR A 910 5.40 5.34 -23.37
C THR A 910 5.00 4.73 -24.72
N VAL A 911 5.89 3.96 -25.35
CA VAL A 911 5.65 3.31 -26.64
C VAL A 911 4.57 2.24 -26.51
N PHE A 912 4.68 1.37 -25.50
CA PHE A 912 3.70 0.33 -25.25
C PHE A 912 2.30 0.92 -25.05
N MET A 913 2.17 1.95 -24.21
CA MET A 913 0.88 2.58 -23.97
C MET A 913 0.32 3.31 -25.19
N ALA A 914 1.16 3.92 -26.03
CA ALA A 914 0.73 4.48 -27.30
C ALA A 914 0.22 3.39 -28.25
N GLY A 915 0.92 2.26 -28.36
CA GLY A 915 0.48 1.11 -29.12
C GLY A 915 -0.87 0.56 -28.65
N ILE A 916 -1.07 0.42 -27.33
CA ILE A 916 -2.36 0.01 -26.75
C ILE A 916 -3.48 1.00 -27.09
N THR A 917 -3.21 2.31 -27.09
CA THR A 917 -4.18 3.33 -27.52
C THR A 917 -4.61 3.15 -28.97
N LEU A 918 -3.66 2.86 -29.88
CA LEU A 918 -3.97 2.59 -31.29
C LEU A 918 -4.79 1.31 -31.46
N LEU A 919 -4.40 0.22 -30.79
CA LEU A 919 -5.11 -1.06 -30.85
C LEU A 919 -6.52 -0.97 -30.27
N TYR A 920 -6.70 -0.22 -29.18
CA TYR A 920 -8.02 0.02 -28.60
C TYR A 920 -8.95 0.69 -29.62
N ALA A 921 -8.52 1.76 -30.27
CA ALA A 921 -9.34 2.46 -31.25
C ALA A 921 -9.60 1.64 -32.51
N LEU A 922 -8.61 0.85 -32.96
CA LEU A 922 -8.79 -0.10 -34.04
C LEU A 922 -9.82 -1.17 -33.68
N TRP A 923 -9.85 -1.58 -32.41
CA TRP A 923 -10.77 -2.61 -31.94
C TRP A 923 -12.21 -2.09 -31.79
N THR A 924 -12.40 -0.88 -31.26
CA THR A 924 -13.73 -0.29 -31.06
C THR A 924 -14.37 0.16 -32.38
N HIS A 925 -13.59 0.74 -33.29
CA HIS A 925 -14.09 1.36 -34.52
C HIS A 925 -13.28 0.94 -35.75
N THR A 926 -13.23 -0.37 -36.00
CA THR A 926 -12.37 -0.99 -37.01
C THR A 926 -12.54 -0.41 -38.41
N SER A 927 -13.77 -0.30 -38.93
CA SER A 927 -14.02 0.16 -40.31
C SER A 927 -13.83 1.65 -40.54
N GLU A 928 -13.85 2.46 -39.49
CA GLU A 928 -13.86 3.93 -39.58
C GLU A 928 -12.48 4.54 -39.28
N VAL A 929 -11.69 3.89 -38.43
CA VAL A 929 -10.36 4.38 -38.02
C VAL A 929 -9.22 3.69 -38.79
N TRP A 930 -9.48 2.54 -39.40
CA TRP A 930 -8.48 1.80 -40.16
C TRP A 930 -7.90 2.66 -41.30
N SER A 931 -6.58 2.73 -41.35
CA SER A 931 -5.84 3.41 -42.41
C SER A 931 -4.45 2.79 -42.56
N VAL A 932 -3.84 2.99 -43.73
CA VAL A 932 -2.44 2.59 -43.96
C VAL A 932 -1.50 3.27 -42.95
N GLN A 933 -1.80 4.52 -42.57
CA GLN A 933 -1.04 5.24 -41.55
C GLN A 933 -1.13 4.55 -40.18
N MET A 934 -2.33 4.18 -39.73
CA MET A 934 -2.53 3.44 -38.48
C MET A 934 -1.77 2.11 -38.47
N SER A 935 -1.82 1.36 -39.58
CA SER A 935 -1.06 0.12 -39.75
C SER A 935 0.46 0.35 -39.64
N ASN A 936 0.97 1.41 -40.28
CA ASN A 936 2.37 1.82 -40.20
C ASN A 936 2.77 2.22 -38.78
N ASP A 937 1.89 2.86 -38.02
CA ASP A 937 2.13 3.29 -36.63
C ASP A 937 2.16 2.08 -35.67
N ILE A 938 1.24 1.12 -35.84
CA ILE A 938 1.25 -0.15 -35.10
C ILE A 938 2.54 -0.94 -35.40
N ARG A 939 2.94 -1.03 -36.67
CA ARG A 939 4.20 -1.67 -37.08
C ARG A 939 5.42 -0.96 -36.51
N ALA A 940 5.40 0.38 -36.45
CA ALA A 940 6.47 1.15 -35.83
C ALA A 940 6.59 0.84 -34.34
N CYS A 941 5.46 0.74 -33.61
CA CYS A 941 5.44 0.32 -32.21
C CYS A 941 6.08 -1.06 -32.01
N SER A 942 5.62 -2.07 -32.77
CA SER A 942 6.16 -3.43 -32.78
C SER A 942 7.68 -3.45 -33.04
N THR A 943 8.13 -2.75 -34.09
CA THR A 943 9.54 -2.67 -34.46
C THR A 943 10.39 -2.08 -33.33
N VAL A 944 9.91 -0.99 -32.71
CA VAL A 944 10.61 -0.33 -31.60
C VAL A 944 10.72 -1.27 -30.40
N LEU A 945 9.62 -1.93 -30.00
CA LEU A 945 9.63 -2.90 -28.89
C LEU A 945 10.53 -4.11 -29.17
N PHE A 946 10.60 -4.55 -30.44
CA PHE A 946 11.53 -5.60 -30.85
C PHE A 946 13.00 -5.17 -30.67
N VAL A 947 13.37 -3.99 -31.17
CA VAL A 947 14.73 -3.45 -31.04
C VAL A 947 15.10 -3.25 -29.57
N MET A 948 14.18 -2.72 -28.75
CA MET A 948 14.38 -2.57 -27.31
C MET A 948 14.54 -3.94 -26.61
N GLY A 949 13.75 -4.95 -27.01
CA GLY A 949 13.80 -6.32 -26.49
C GLY A 949 15.10 -7.06 -26.78
N GLU A 950 15.71 -6.82 -27.93
CA GLU A 950 17.00 -7.43 -28.27
C GLU A 950 18.16 -6.84 -27.47
N ARG A 951 18.10 -5.54 -27.15
CA ARG A 951 19.11 -4.88 -26.31
C ARG A 951 18.88 -5.09 -24.81
N ALA A 952 17.63 -5.29 -24.40
CA ALA A 952 17.25 -5.47 -23.00
C ALA A 952 16.25 -6.63 -22.85
N SER A 953 16.71 -7.74 -22.28
CA SER A 953 15.92 -8.97 -22.12
C SER A 953 14.61 -8.80 -21.34
N TRP A 954 14.55 -7.85 -20.41
CA TRP A 954 13.33 -7.56 -19.64
C TRP A 954 12.22 -6.93 -20.48
N VAL A 955 12.56 -6.30 -21.62
CA VAL A 955 11.59 -5.68 -22.54
C VAL A 955 10.89 -6.70 -23.43
N LYS A 956 11.48 -7.89 -23.64
CA LYS A 956 10.90 -8.95 -24.49
C LYS A 956 9.46 -9.28 -24.13
N LYS A 957 9.12 -9.22 -22.83
CA LYS A 957 7.76 -9.44 -22.34
C LYS A 957 6.74 -8.41 -22.88
N TYR A 958 7.12 -7.13 -22.99
CA TYR A 958 6.27 -6.08 -23.57
C TYR A 958 6.02 -6.29 -25.04
N ARG A 959 7.09 -6.66 -25.77
CA ARG A 959 7.01 -7.01 -27.19
C ARG A 959 6.05 -8.18 -27.38
N ASP A 960 6.28 -9.29 -26.69
CA ASP A 960 5.51 -10.53 -26.88
C ASP A 960 4.02 -10.32 -26.59
N ALA A 961 3.68 -9.55 -25.55
CA ALA A 961 2.29 -9.20 -25.26
C ALA A 961 1.68 -8.23 -26.26
N PHE A 962 2.45 -7.26 -26.77
CA PHE A 962 1.96 -6.36 -27.81
C PHE A 962 1.69 -7.12 -29.12
N GLU A 963 2.61 -8.00 -29.54
CA GLU A 963 2.43 -8.85 -30.74
C GLU A 963 1.18 -9.73 -30.64
N LEU A 964 0.93 -10.33 -29.47
CA LEU A 964 -0.27 -11.12 -29.24
C LEU A 964 -1.54 -10.30 -29.49
N LEU A 965 -1.61 -9.07 -28.96
CA LEU A 965 -2.75 -8.18 -29.16
C LEU A 965 -2.90 -7.72 -30.62
N VAL A 966 -1.78 -7.46 -31.30
CA VAL A 966 -1.78 -7.10 -32.74
C VAL A 966 -2.38 -8.24 -33.55
N ASN A 967 -1.92 -9.48 -33.34
CA ASN A 967 -2.40 -10.64 -34.08
C ASN A 967 -3.91 -10.82 -33.92
N THR A 968 -4.41 -10.75 -32.68
CA THR A 968 -5.86 -10.87 -32.44
C THR A 968 -6.66 -9.72 -33.03
N ALA A 969 -6.11 -8.49 -33.03
CA ALA A 969 -6.77 -7.35 -33.69
C ALA A 969 -6.83 -7.52 -35.22
N MET A 970 -5.80 -8.11 -35.83
CA MET A 970 -5.75 -8.38 -37.27
C MET A 970 -6.68 -9.53 -37.67
N GLU A 971 -6.82 -10.58 -36.87
CA GLU A 971 -7.80 -11.65 -37.10
C GLU A 971 -9.25 -11.13 -37.13
N LYS A 972 -9.57 -10.17 -36.24
CA LYS A 972 -10.88 -9.49 -36.24
C LYS A 972 -11.13 -8.70 -37.52
N LEU A 973 -10.10 -8.02 -38.04
CA LEU A 973 -10.16 -7.31 -39.33
C LEU A 973 -10.46 -8.27 -40.49
N GLU A 974 -9.77 -9.40 -40.56
CA GLU A 974 -10.00 -10.42 -41.60
C GLU A 974 -11.41 -11.02 -41.53
N GLY A 975 -11.91 -11.30 -40.32
CA GLY A 975 -13.29 -11.77 -40.11
C GLY A 975 -14.35 -10.75 -40.56
N SER A 976 -14.10 -9.46 -40.34
CA SER A 976 -14.99 -8.39 -40.80
C SER A 976 -15.01 -8.25 -42.33
N ASP A 977 -13.88 -8.48 -43.01
CA ASP A 977 -13.80 -8.45 -44.47
C ASP A 977 -14.38 -9.72 -45.12
N ALA A 978 -14.21 -10.88 -44.49
CA ALA A 978 -14.85 -12.12 -44.90
C ALA A 978 -16.38 -12.03 -44.78
N ALA A 979 -16.90 -11.49 -43.68
CA ALA A 979 -18.34 -11.25 -43.49
C ALA A 979 -18.91 -10.28 -44.53
N LYS A 980 -18.18 -9.21 -44.88
CA LYS A 980 -18.57 -8.29 -45.96
C LYS A 980 -18.60 -8.97 -47.33
N LYS A 981 -17.66 -9.86 -47.64
CA LYS A 981 -17.62 -10.61 -48.90
C LYS A 981 -18.73 -11.67 -49.00
N VAL A 982 -19.05 -12.36 -47.91
CA VAL A 982 -20.15 -13.34 -47.84
C VAL A 982 -21.50 -12.65 -47.99
N GLY A 983 -21.73 -11.53 -47.30
CA GLY A 983 -22.95 -10.74 -47.45
C GLY A 983 -23.15 -10.19 -48.87
N MET A 984 -22.06 -9.81 -49.55
CA MET A 984 -22.11 -9.39 -50.96
C MET A 984 -22.45 -10.55 -51.91
N ALA A 985 -21.99 -11.78 -51.61
CA ALA A 985 -22.29 -12.98 -52.39
C ALA A 985 -23.73 -13.51 -52.15
N GLU A 986 -24.26 -13.38 -50.94
CA GLU A 986 -25.67 -13.69 -50.62
C GLU A 986 -26.65 -12.71 -51.29
N LEU A 987 -26.30 -11.43 -51.38
CA LEU A 987 -27.06 -10.43 -52.14
C LEU A 987 -27.07 -10.70 -53.65
N MET A 988 -25.98 -11.26 -54.20
CA MET A 988 -25.89 -11.63 -55.62
C MET A 988 -26.64 -12.93 -55.95
N THR A 989 -26.78 -13.85 -54.99
CA THR A 989 -27.55 -15.10 -55.15
C THR A 989 -29.04 -14.92 -54.88
N ALA A 990 -29.43 -13.97 -54.03
CA ALA A 990 -30.83 -13.60 -53.78
C ALA A 990 -31.55 -12.98 -55.01
N GLN A 991 -30.81 -12.55 -56.04
CA GLN A 991 -31.40 -12.03 -57.28
C GLN A 991 -31.81 -13.12 -58.30
N HIS A 992 -31.52 -14.40 -58.07
CA HIS A 992 -31.75 -15.48 -59.05
C HIS A 992 -32.75 -16.58 -58.63
N GLY A 993 -33.42 -16.46 -57.47
CA GLY A 993 -34.31 -17.51 -56.97
C GLY A 993 -35.67 -17.01 -56.48
N GLY A 994 -36.72 -17.26 -57.27
CA GLY A 994 -38.08 -17.39 -56.72
C GLY A 994 -39.15 -16.46 -57.30
N ALA A 995 -39.65 -16.80 -58.49
CA ALA A 995 -40.91 -16.32 -59.05
C ALA A 995 -42.09 -17.19 -58.57
N ASN A 996 -43.20 -16.56 -58.15
CA ASN A 996 -44.64 -16.93 -58.31
C ASN A 996 -45.50 -16.22 -57.23
N LEU A 997 -46.24 -15.17 -57.62
CA LEU A 997 -47.73 -15.09 -57.77
C LEU A 997 -48.52 -15.22 -56.44
N HIS A 998 -49.51 -14.40 -56.07
CA HIS A 998 -50.23 -13.23 -56.62
C HIS A 998 -51.19 -12.70 -55.51
N ASN A 999 -51.26 -11.39 -55.25
CA ASN A 999 -52.50 -10.59 -55.34
C ASN A 999 -52.35 -9.14 -54.84
N ALA A 1000 -52.58 -8.23 -55.80
CA ALA A 1000 -53.39 -7.01 -55.72
C ALA A 1000 -52.95 -5.79 -54.86
N THR A 1001 -52.56 -4.76 -55.63
CA THR A 1001 -53.00 -3.35 -55.59
C THR A 1001 -52.21 -2.29 -54.82
N GLY A 1002 -51.33 -1.60 -55.59
CA GLY A 1002 -51.14 -0.14 -55.64
C GLY A 1002 -50.29 0.51 -54.54
N ILE A 1003 -49.42 1.50 -54.75
CA ILE A 1003 -48.98 2.33 -55.89
C ILE A 1003 -47.52 2.76 -55.56
N PHE A 1004 -46.76 3.06 -56.62
CA PHE A 1004 -45.34 3.41 -56.73
C PHE A 1004 -44.82 4.64 -55.93
N ARG A 1005 -43.49 4.58 -55.59
CA ARG A 1005 -42.39 5.60 -55.60
C ARG A 1005 -42.68 7.04 -55.10
N GLU A 1006 -41.78 7.83 -54.54
CA GLU A 1006 -40.31 7.95 -54.52
C GLU A 1006 -40.01 9.00 -53.42
N TYR A 1007 -38.89 8.88 -52.70
CA TYR A 1007 -38.24 10.03 -52.03
C TYR A 1007 -37.51 10.86 -53.11
N PRO A 1008 -37.41 12.20 -53.00
CA PRO A 1008 -36.32 12.78 -52.18
C PRO A 1008 -36.54 14.20 -51.58
N ALA A 1009 -35.54 14.62 -50.79
CA ALA A 1009 -35.03 15.99 -50.62
C ALA A 1009 -35.44 16.84 -49.38
N THR A 1010 -34.45 16.99 -48.48
CA THR A 1010 -33.88 18.23 -47.88
C THR A 1010 -34.72 19.32 -47.18
N GLU A 1011 -34.11 19.72 -46.05
CA GLU A 1011 -34.16 20.97 -45.25
C GLU A 1011 -35.23 21.15 -44.14
N PRO A 1012 -34.81 21.63 -42.93
CA PRO A 1012 -35.69 21.85 -41.81
C PRO A 1012 -36.09 23.34 -41.70
N ASP A 1013 -37.40 23.60 -41.55
CA ASP A 1013 -37.92 24.89 -41.13
C ASP A 1013 -38.57 24.81 -39.75
N VAL A 1014 -38.30 25.84 -38.96
CA VAL A 1014 -38.79 26.15 -37.62
C VAL A 1014 -40.30 26.45 -37.67
N PRO A 1015 -41.08 26.15 -36.61
CA PRO A 1015 -41.82 27.27 -36.00
C PRO A 1015 -41.92 27.23 -34.47
N ASP A 1016 -41.88 28.44 -33.92
CA ASP A 1016 -42.19 28.87 -32.55
C ASP A 1016 -43.59 28.46 -32.07
N VAL A 1017 -43.75 28.19 -30.75
CA VAL A 1017 -44.86 28.72 -29.92
C VAL A 1017 -44.43 28.86 -28.45
N ASN A 1018 -44.81 30.02 -27.89
CA ASN A 1018 -44.55 30.62 -26.58
C ASN A 1018 -45.02 29.86 -25.31
N PRO A 1019 -44.53 30.28 -24.11
CA PRO A 1019 -44.55 29.58 -22.84
C PRO A 1019 -45.72 29.97 -21.94
N ALA A 1020 -46.28 29.00 -21.21
CA ALA A 1020 -46.95 29.23 -19.93
C ALA A 1020 -47.24 27.89 -19.23
N GLN A 1021 -47.08 27.89 -17.90
CA GLN A 1021 -47.53 26.88 -16.94
C GLN A 1021 -46.71 25.60 -16.80
N THR A 1022 -45.74 25.64 -15.88
CA THR A 1022 -45.66 24.66 -14.78
C THR A 1022 -44.83 25.24 -13.63
N ASP A 1023 -45.38 25.08 -12.43
CA ASP A 1023 -45.11 25.78 -11.18
C ASP A 1023 -43.75 25.40 -10.53
N PRO A 1024 -42.85 26.34 -10.16
CA PRO A 1024 -41.57 26.01 -9.54
C PRO A 1024 -41.55 26.38 -8.05
N THR A 1025 -42.18 25.58 -7.17
CA THR A 1025 -42.21 25.91 -5.72
C THR A 1025 -41.94 24.75 -4.76
N THR A 1026 -41.26 23.68 -5.18
CA THR A 1026 -40.78 22.64 -4.24
C THR A 1026 -39.41 22.07 -4.62
N GLN A 1027 -38.37 22.92 -4.58
CA GLN A 1027 -36.98 22.46 -4.48
C GLN A 1027 -36.22 23.25 -3.40
N ASP A 1028 -36.11 22.59 -2.26
CA ASP A 1028 -35.03 22.60 -1.26
C ASP A 1028 -34.14 23.86 -1.16
N HIS A 1029 -34.46 24.71 -0.18
CA HIS A 1029 -33.71 25.93 0.15
C HIS A 1029 -32.22 25.69 0.47
N GLY A 1030 -31.82 24.47 0.84
CA GLY A 1030 -30.41 24.11 1.04
C GLY A 1030 -29.58 24.13 -0.24
N VAL A 1031 -30.21 23.84 -1.39
CA VAL A 1031 -29.56 23.86 -2.71
C VAL A 1031 -29.34 25.29 -3.19
N ARG A 1032 -30.27 26.21 -2.92
CA ARG A 1032 -30.09 27.64 -3.22
C ARG A 1032 -29.00 28.27 -2.36
N MET A 1033 -28.91 27.93 -1.07
CA MET A 1033 -27.83 28.41 -0.21
C MET A 1033 -26.46 27.87 -0.67
N ALA A 1034 -26.40 26.61 -1.10
CA ALA A 1034 -25.19 26.01 -1.67
C ALA A 1034 -24.80 26.64 -3.02
N PHE A 1035 -25.77 27.00 -3.87
CA PHE A 1035 -25.51 27.70 -5.15
C PHE A 1035 -25.16 29.18 -4.96
N GLN A 1036 -25.65 29.85 -3.91
CA GLN A 1036 -25.26 31.23 -3.57
C GLN A 1036 -23.88 31.30 -2.89
N LEU A 1037 -23.46 30.22 -2.21
CA LEU A 1037 -22.12 30.07 -1.65
C LEU A 1037 -21.10 29.48 -2.63
N ALA A 1038 -21.55 28.84 -3.73
CA ALA A 1038 -20.67 28.25 -4.74
C ALA A 1038 -19.69 29.24 -5.39
N PRO A 1039 -20.04 30.52 -5.65
CA PRO A 1039 -19.09 31.51 -6.14
C PRO A 1039 -18.01 31.93 -5.12
N TRP A 1040 -18.24 31.69 -3.82
CA TRP A 1040 -17.31 32.08 -2.74
C TRP A 1040 -16.19 31.06 -2.51
N ILE A 1041 -16.30 29.86 -3.08
CA ILE A 1041 -15.29 28.80 -3.01
C ILE A 1041 -14.36 28.81 -4.24
N ASP A 1042 -14.72 29.53 -5.30
CA ASP A 1042 -13.96 29.67 -6.57
C ASP A 1042 -13.54 31.14 -6.82
N LEU A 1043 -12.75 31.74 -5.92
CA LEU A 1043 -12.05 33.00 -6.24
C LEU A 1043 -10.68 32.69 -6.86
N GLU A 1044 -10.48 33.09 -8.13
CA GLU A 1044 -9.17 33.13 -8.81
C GLU A 1044 -8.42 34.46 -8.48
N GLU A 1045 -7.15 34.27 -8.10
CA GLU A 1045 -5.91 35.07 -8.14
C GLU A 1045 -5.80 36.62 -8.00
N ASP A 1046 -6.80 37.52 -8.12
CA ASP A 1046 -6.48 38.99 -8.08
C ASP A 1046 -7.51 39.99 -7.47
N SER A 1047 -8.55 39.59 -6.73
CA SER A 1047 -9.51 40.56 -6.15
C SER A 1047 -9.05 41.15 -4.79
N PRO A 1048 -9.15 42.48 -4.55
CA PRO A 1048 -8.79 43.08 -3.27
C PRO A 1048 -9.75 42.61 -2.16
N PHE A 1049 -9.16 42.10 -1.08
CA PHE A 1049 -9.86 41.51 0.06
C PHE A 1049 -10.77 42.55 0.75
N TRP A 1050 -12.08 42.42 0.58
CA TRP A 1050 -13.07 43.14 1.38
C TRP A 1050 -14.01 42.14 2.07
N MET A 1051 -14.12 42.25 3.38
CA MET A 1051 -14.99 41.41 4.22
C MET A 1051 -16.14 42.29 4.71
N PRO A 1052 -17.42 41.92 4.50
CA PRO A 1052 -18.53 42.73 4.97
C PRO A 1052 -18.63 42.67 6.50
N ASP A 1053 -19.09 43.78 7.05
CA ASP A 1053 -19.27 44.05 8.46
C ASP A 1053 -20.42 43.22 9.06
N PHE A 1054 -20.36 43.04 10.38
CA PHE A 1054 -21.16 42.05 11.11
C PHE A 1054 -22.68 42.29 10.99
N GLU A 1055 -23.11 43.54 10.78
CA GLU A 1055 -24.52 43.90 10.60
C GLU A 1055 -25.12 43.36 9.28
N THR A 1056 -24.30 43.18 8.23
CA THR A 1056 -24.77 42.59 6.95
C THR A 1056 -24.96 41.08 7.04
N LEU A 1057 -24.26 40.41 7.96
CA LEU A 1057 -24.45 39.00 8.25
C LEU A 1057 -25.64 38.75 9.18
N GLU A 1058 -26.00 39.73 10.01
CA GLU A 1058 -27.13 39.64 10.93
C GLU A 1058 -28.48 39.75 10.20
N SER A 1059 -28.56 40.55 9.12
CA SER A 1059 -29.76 40.68 8.29
C SER A 1059 -30.13 39.39 7.52
N LEU A 1060 -29.16 38.53 7.23
CA LEU A 1060 -29.38 37.21 6.60
C LEU A 1060 -29.96 36.17 7.58
N SER A 1061 -30.01 36.47 8.88
CA SER A 1061 -30.51 35.56 9.92
C SER A 1061 -31.87 35.97 10.52
N GLY A 1062 -32.48 37.07 10.06
CA GLY A 1062 -33.68 37.66 10.67
C GLY A 1062 -34.99 37.43 9.90
N ASN A 1063 -35.99 36.89 10.60
CA ASN A 1063 -37.43 36.75 10.29
C ASN A 1063 -37.90 35.39 9.71
N LEU A 1064 -38.00 34.39 10.59
CA LEU A 1064 -38.70 33.11 10.36
C LEU A 1064 -40.01 32.96 11.16
N TRP A 1065 -40.58 34.07 11.66
CA TRP A 1065 -41.88 34.09 12.37
C TRP A 1065 -42.69 35.37 12.08
N SER A 1066 -43.35 35.43 10.93
CA SER A 1066 -44.65 36.12 10.72
C SER A 1066 -44.97 36.16 9.23
N GLY A 1067 -46.18 35.74 8.84
CA GLY A 1067 -46.64 35.73 7.44
C GLY A 1067 -46.94 37.12 6.85
N GLY A 1068 -46.96 37.18 5.52
CA GLY A 1068 -47.47 38.31 4.73
C GLY A 1068 -46.68 38.59 3.45
N ASP A 1069 -47.31 38.36 2.30
CA ASP A 1069 -46.94 38.84 0.94
C ASP A 1069 -47.16 40.38 0.79
N PRO A 1070 -46.80 41.05 -0.33
CA PRO A 1070 -45.53 41.07 -1.06
C PRO A 1070 -45.11 42.51 -1.55
N ALA A 1071 -43.98 42.57 -2.29
CA ALA A 1071 -43.59 43.58 -3.30
C ALA A 1071 -42.82 44.86 -2.86
N PRO A 1072 -42.24 45.63 -3.81
CA PRO A 1072 -41.08 45.31 -4.66
C PRO A 1072 -40.01 46.45 -4.62
N PHE A 1073 -38.76 46.25 -5.06
CA PHE A 1073 -37.94 47.29 -5.76
C PHE A 1073 -36.57 46.73 -6.22
N ASP A 1074 -36.32 46.89 -7.52
CA ASP A 1074 -35.04 46.87 -8.27
C ASP A 1074 -34.08 48.02 -7.79
N PRO A 1075 -32.96 48.32 -8.49
CA PRO A 1075 -31.72 47.55 -8.68
C PRO A 1075 -30.48 48.39 -8.26
N LEU A 1076 -29.34 47.75 -8.01
CA LEU A 1076 -27.98 48.28 -8.30
C LEU A 1076 -26.95 47.16 -8.28
#